data_AF-A0A9X9WS13-F1
#
_entry.id   AF-A0A9X9WS13-F1
#
_cell.length_a   1.000
_cell.length_b   1.000
_cell.length_c   1.000
_cell.angle_alpha   90.00
_cell.angle_beta   90.00
_cell.angle_gamma   90.00
#
_symmetry.space_group_name_H-M   'P 1'
#
loop_
_entity.id
_entity.type
_entity.pdbx_description
1 polymer ?
#
loop_
_entity_poly.entity_id
_entity_poly.type
_entity_poly.pdbx_seq_one_letter_code
_entity_poly.pdbx_strand_id
1 'polypeptide(L)'
;MDGTASQVQRDGDGLICPLPDALRALAARPHWVIWRWTEPTDGRKPDKPLFRAGDPWRHASTQEPASWDSFAAAMGAVAAGEADGAGYVLRDDAAHIFLDLDACRDPVTGALTDWAQRLVEEADSYTEVTPSGRGLRIIGLNESLSAPIHRRVAMPEGGSVEIFHRCPRYVTVSGRLLREAPDALRPICDVAADLLLLAQPASPATVGHTDGPPAPRSHPDAAASADDIAAALAQIPNADLPWDEWSRIGMAVWRASGGSAAGLAAWTAWSAKSSKHQDAACAERWQHWFRSPPDRIGFASLYRLARLANPLWVKPSLVAARTPASAPQVGGQVAGQGAHADWEGDVAAPQVSTPRGAQGATTADLVATPFDPAEFASLAPREWVYGHFLIRRFVSVLGAPGGTGKTAYAIGVALSVALGRPLVEEPVHSPGRAWIYNLEDPRDELLRRVQAALIAHRIPPSDLAGRLFLDSGREQPLILATRLPDGSTVATPLVDALIAELTRRQVRLLVVDPFVKSHRLEENRNDQVDFAATLWSRVADAAGCAVLLVHHFRKGGIAGDADAFRGASALVDAARAAVALRAMDEKEAERFGIDEDERWFFVRADNAKLNLAPRPLDATWLQLRSITLPNGDHVQAVARWRPASVFKDLTLAASADLIEQLGSPRDDGERWSARPQDSDRWAGTLITSVVGCTEEQARTILAGYLKGQALRIVDYQSPKQRKARKGLEHDPQAVAGMRLHAQEENDA
;
A
#
# COMPACT_ATOMS: atom_id res chain seq x y z
N MET A 1 -21.33 6.94 -44.64
CA MET A 1 -20.09 7.73 -44.76
C MET A 1 -19.78 8.27 -43.38
N ASP A 2 -18.58 8.81 -43.20
CA ASP A 2 -18.08 9.59 -42.06
C ASP A 2 -17.22 8.79 -41.09
N GLY A 3 -15.97 8.60 -41.50
CA GLY A 3 -14.90 8.07 -40.67
C GLY A 3 -14.35 9.14 -39.74
N THR A 4 -14.38 8.86 -38.44
CA THR A 4 -13.82 9.72 -37.39
C THR A 4 -12.28 9.70 -37.43
N ALA A 5 -11.68 10.78 -37.90
CA ALA A 5 -10.29 11.11 -37.59
C ALA A 5 -10.31 12.21 -36.52
N SER A 6 -10.00 11.86 -35.27
CA SER A 6 -9.93 12.82 -34.17
C SER A 6 -8.74 13.76 -34.39
N GLN A 7 -9.01 15.02 -34.72
CA GLN A 7 -7.97 16.05 -34.79
C GLN A 7 -7.31 16.18 -33.42
N VAL A 8 -6.00 15.94 -33.37
CA VAL A 8 -5.19 16.30 -32.21
C VAL A 8 -5.18 17.82 -32.12
N GLN A 9 -5.75 18.34 -31.04
CA GLN A 9 -5.83 19.77 -30.78
C GLN A 9 -4.40 20.32 -30.64
N ARG A 10 -3.96 21.12 -31.62
CA ARG A 10 -2.64 21.75 -31.63
C ARG A 10 -2.69 23.00 -30.75
N ASP A 11 -2.44 22.84 -29.46
CA ASP A 11 -2.28 23.96 -28.53
C ASP A 11 -1.08 24.82 -28.96
N GLY A 12 -1.36 26.05 -29.40
CA GLY A 12 -0.48 26.90 -30.19
C GLY A 12 0.67 27.59 -29.46
N ASP A 13 1.11 27.09 -28.30
CA ASP A 13 2.12 27.73 -27.45
C ASP A 13 3.51 27.09 -27.61
N GLY A 14 4.05 27.18 -28.83
CA GLY A 14 5.45 26.87 -29.10
C GLY A 14 6.36 27.94 -28.48
N LEU A 15 7.13 27.57 -27.44
CA LEU A 15 8.19 28.34 -26.77
C LEU A 15 7.91 29.86 -26.56
N ILE A 16 7.32 30.21 -25.40
CA ILE A 16 7.40 31.59 -24.88
C ILE A 16 8.58 31.69 -23.91
N CYS A 17 9.65 32.33 -24.40
CA CYS A 17 10.85 32.76 -23.67
C CYS A 17 10.50 33.83 -22.61
N PRO A 18 11.35 34.14 -21.60
CA PRO A 18 12.78 33.84 -21.49
C PRO A 18 13.12 32.38 -21.15
N LEU A 19 14.32 31.93 -21.52
CA LEU A 19 14.90 30.70 -21.00
C LEU A 19 15.01 30.78 -19.47
N PRO A 20 14.71 29.70 -18.74
CA PRO A 20 15.05 29.56 -17.33
C PRO A 20 16.56 29.74 -17.09
N ASP A 21 16.92 30.28 -15.92
CA ASP A 21 18.29 30.70 -15.62
C ASP A 21 19.28 29.53 -15.60
N ALA A 22 18.81 28.33 -15.23
CA ALA A 22 19.56 27.07 -15.32
C ALA A 22 20.13 26.81 -16.72
N LEU A 23 19.40 27.18 -17.78
CA LEU A 23 19.75 26.82 -19.16
C LEU A 23 20.65 27.85 -19.87
N ARG A 24 20.97 28.98 -19.23
CA ARG A 24 21.85 30.02 -19.79
C ARG A 24 23.23 29.47 -20.21
N ALA A 25 23.78 28.51 -19.45
CA ALA A 25 25.05 27.87 -19.76
C ALA A 25 25.01 27.00 -21.04
N LEU A 26 23.87 26.37 -21.34
CA LEU A 26 23.66 25.62 -22.58
C LEU A 26 23.39 26.58 -23.76
N ALA A 27 22.65 27.66 -23.51
CA ALA A 27 22.33 28.68 -24.53
C ALA A 27 23.58 29.38 -25.10
N ALA A 28 24.63 29.51 -24.31
CA ALA A 28 25.91 30.08 -24.71
C ALA A 28 26.73 29.21 -25.70
N ARG A 29 26.36 27.94 -25.90
CA ARG A 29 27.10 26.97 -26.72
C ARG A 29 26.50 26.84 -28.13
N PRO A 30 27.30 26.70 -29.21
CA PRO A 30 26.81 26.54 -30.58
C PRO A 30 26.41 25.07 -30.86
N HIS A 31 25.46 24.55 -30.08
CA HIS A 31 24.97 23.17 -30.16
C HIS A 31 23.49 23.13 -30.59
N TRP A 32 22.93 24.26 -31.02
CA TRP A 32 21.50 24.40 -31.25
C TRP A 32 21.11 24.07 -32.68
N VAL A 33 19.97 23.42 -32.79
CA VAL A 33 19.34 22.97 -34.03
C VAL A 33 17.84 23.22 -33.90
N ILE A 34 17.12 23.16 -35.00
CA ILE A 34 15.66 23.24 -34.99
C ILE A 34 15.06 21.93 -35.49
N TRP A 35 13.83 21.65 -35.07
CA TRP A 35 13.11 20.45 -35.49
C TRP A 35 11.68 20.79 -35.90
N ARG A 36 11.10 19.90 -36.71
CA ARG A 36 9.74 20.04 -37.23
C ARG A 36 8.96 18.77 -37.02
N TRP A 37 7.66 18.87 -36.78
CA TRP A 37 6.79 17.69 -36.73
C TRP A 37 6.56 17.14 -38.14
N THR A 38 6.81 15.85 -38.33
CA THR A 38 6.32 15.11 -39.49
C THR A 38 5.30 14.07 -39.05
N GLU A 39 4.16 14.03 -39.73
CA GLU A 39 3.13 13.00 -39.58
C GLU A 39 3.32 11.97 -40.71
N PRO A 40 3.82 10.75 -40.44
CA PRO A 40 4.06 9.73 -41.46
C PRO A 40 2.74 9.20 -42.03
N THR A 41 2.62 9.21 -43.36
CA THR A 41 1.45 8.68 -44.07
C THR A 41 1.32 7.14 -44.02
N ASP A 42 2.32 6.44 -43.47
CA ASP A 42 2.38 4.98 -43.37
C ASP A 42 2.03 4.44 -41.97
N GLY A 43 1.50 5.29 -41.08
CA GLY A 43 1.07 4.88 -39.73
C GLY A 43 2.23 4.69 -38.72
N ARG A 44 3.46 5.07 -39.07
CA ARG A 44 4.56 5.15 -38.10
C ARG A 44 4.33 6.29 -37.10
N LYS A 45 5.01 6.21 -35.95
CA LYS A 45 4.99 7.28 -34.95
C LYS A 45 5.51 8.60 -35.57
N PRO A 46 4.92 9.77 -35.24
CA PRO A 46 5.43 11.07 -35.66
C PRO A 46 6.92 11.24 -35.34
N ASP A 47 7.67 11.75 -36.31
CA ASP A 47 9.11 11.96 -36.20
C ASP A 47 9.43 13.46 -36.08
N LYS A 48 10.65 13.76 -35.67
CA LYS A 48 11.19 15.11 -35.46
C LYS A 48 12.52 15.26 -36.20
N PRO A 49 12.50 15.34 -37.55
CA PRO A 49 13.69 15.62 -38.32
C PRO A 49 14.37 16.93 -37.91
N LEU A 50 15.69 16.89 -37.93
CA LEU A 50 16.60 17.97 -37.57
C LEU A 50 16.91 18.87 -38.76
N PHE A 51 16.90 20.18 -38.55
CA PHE A 51 17.30 21.20 -39.52
C PHE A 51 18.25 22.21 -38.87
N ARG A 52 19.04 22.89 -39.72
CA ARG A 52 19.96 23.97 -39.31
C ARG A 52 19.13 25.21 -38.97
N ALA A 53 19.51 25.98 -37.97
CA ALA A 53 18.77 27.20 -37.64
C ALA A 53 19.07 28.34 -38.62
N GLY A 54 20.31 28.43 -39.12
CA GLY A 54 20.68 29.38 -40.16
C GLY A 54 20.21 29.01 -41.58
N ASP A 55 19.66 27.80 -41.75
CA ASP A 55 19.11 27.29 -43.02
C ASP A 55 17.98 26.26 -42.72
N PRO A 56 16.77 26.72 -42.35
CA PRO A 56 15.68 25.87 -41.83
C PRO A 56 15.14 24.79 -42.76
N TRP A 57 15.59 24.76 -44.01
CA TRP A 57 15.20 23.79 -45.03
C TRP A 57 16.26 22.70 -45.23
N ARG A 58 17.45 22.86 -44.64
CA ARG A 58 18.56 21.93 -44.76
C ARG A 58 18.74 21.13 -43.48
N HIS A 59 18.85 19.81 -43.63
CA HIS A 59 19.03 18.93 -42.49
C HIS A 59 20.31 19.22 -41.69
N ALA A 60 20.18 19.13 -40.36
CA ALA A 60 21.29 19.12 -39.42
C ALA A 60 21.66 17.69 -39.02
N SER A 61 22.92 17.48 -38.63
CA SER A 61 23.50 16.17 -38.34
C SER A 61 23.97 16.15 -36.89
N THR A 62 23.57 15.16 -36.08
CA THR A 62 24.07 15.01 -34.71
C THR A 62 25.57 14.66 -34.64
N GLN A 63 26.24 14.56 -35.80
CA GLN A 63 27.66 14.22 -35.92
C GLN A 63 28.53 15.35 -36.48
N GLU A 64 27.96 16.39 -37.08
CA GLU A 64 28.71 17.47 -37.74
C GLU A 64 28.48 18.80 -37.00
N PRO A 65 29.45 19.28 -36.19
CA PRO A 65 29.32 20.57 -35.49
C PRO A 65 29.05 21.76 -36.42
N ALA A 66 29.54 21.72 -37.66
CA ALA A 66 29.26 22.71 -38.70
C ALA A 66 27.82 22.66 -39.25
N SER A 67 26.92 21.92 -38.60
CA SER A 67 25.48 21.89 -38.84
C SER A 67 24.64 22.38 -37.65
N TRP A 68 25.30 22.85 -36.60
CA TRP A 68 24.66 23.43 -35.42
C TRP A 68 24.93 24.94 -35.39
N ASP A 69 24.03 25.66 -34.75
CA ASP A 69 23.98 27.11 -34.71
C ASP A 69 23.93 27.61 -33.26
N SER A 70 23.85 28.94 -33.08
CA SER A 70 23.62 29.57 -31.78
C SER A 70 22.17 29.42 -31.31
N PHE A 71 21.94 29.50 -29.99
CA PHE A 71 20.60 29.54 -29.43
C PHE A 71 19.75 30.67 -30.03
N ALA A 72 20.34 31.85 -30.24
CA ALA A 72 19.66 33.00 -30.82
C ALA A 72 19.17 32.74 -32.25
N ALA A 73 19.94 32.01 -33.07
CA ALA A 73 19.51 31.61 -34.40
C ALA A 73 18.35 30.59 -34.35
N ALA A 74 18.46 29.58 -33.48
CA ALA A 74 17.40 28.57 -33.31
C ALA A 74 16.09 29.19 -32.85
N MET A 75 16.13 30.10 -31.88
CA MET A 75 14.95 30.86 -31.45
C MET A 75 14.44 31.84 -32.51
N GLY A 76 15.32 32.42 -33.32
CA GLY A 76 14.93 33.26 -34.46
C GLY A 76 14.07 32.50 -35.46
N ALA A 77 14.51 31.31 -35.88
CA ALA A 77 13.76 30.45 -36.81
C ALA A 77 12.42 29.93 -36.22
N VAL A 78 12.40 29.59 -34.92
CA VAL A 78 11.14 29.22 -34.22
C VAL A 78 10.19 30.42 -34.15
N ALA A 79 10.67 31.60 -33.78
CA ALA A 79 9.85 32.83 -33.71
C ALA A 79 9.37 33.31 -35.09
N ALA A 80 10.10 33.00 -36.16
CA ALA A 80 9.68 33.23 -37.55
C ALA A 80 8.65 32.20 -38.06
N GLY A 81 8.32 31.17 -37.28
CA GLY A 81 7.41 30.08 -37.68
C GLY A 81 8.02 29.09 -38.66
N GLU A 82 9.35 29.08 -38.81
CA GLU A 82 10.07 28.19 -39.74
C GLU A 82 10.32 26.80 -39.13
N ALA A 83 10.14 26.66 -37.81
CA ALA A 83 10.29 25.42 -37.05
C ALA A 83 9.28 25.27 -35.92
N ASP A 84 8.98 24.02 -35.53
CA ASP A 84 8.07 23.69 -34.42
C ASP A 84 8.76 23.76 -33.04
N GLY A 85 10.09 23.78 -33.00
CA GLY A 85 10.83 24.00 -31.77
C GLY A 85 12.36 23.89 -31.91
N ALA A 86 13.05 24.19 -30.82
CA ALA A 86 14.51 24.09 -30.71
C ALA A 86 14.95 22.71 -30.17
N GLY A 87 16.16 22.30 -30.56
CA GLY A 87 16.85 21.13 -30.05
C GLY A 87 18.31 21.45 -29.72
N TYR A 88 18.89 20.65 -28.83
CA TYR A 88 20.28 20.76 -28.40
C TYR A 88 21.02 19.46 -28.66
N VAL A 89 22.15 19.53 -29.37
CA VAL A 89 22.95 18.36 -29.76
C VAL A 89 23.95 18.01 -28.67
N LEU A 90 23.90 16.76 -28.20
CA LEU A 90 24.65 16.28 -27.02
C LEU A 90 26.09 15.87 -27.32
N ARG A 91 26.45 15.82 -28.60
CA ARG A 91 27.79 15.48 -29.05
C ARG A 91 28.77 16.54 -28.54
N ASP A 92 29.87 16.09 -27.95
CA ASP A 92 30.89 16.93 -27.33
C ASP A 92 30.38 17.81 -26.16
N ASP A 93 29.19 17.51 -25.60
CA ASP A 93 28.82 17.98 -24.27
C ASP A 93 29.32 17.02 -23.18
N ALA A 94 30.43 17.41 -22.54
CA ALA A 94 31.01 16.73 -21.39
C ALA A 94 30.57 17.35 -20.03
N ALA A 95 29.86 18.49 -20.03
CA ALA A 95 29.49 19.23 -18.82
C ALA A 95 28.11 18.84 -18.27
N HIS A 96 27.27 18.20 -19.08
CA HIS A 96 25.89 17.89 -18.73
C HIS A 96 25.54 16.41 -18.90
N ILE A 97 24.52 15.99 -18.15
CA ILE A 97 23.80 14.72 -18.29
C ILE A 97 22.34 15.06 -18.55
N PHE A 98 21.69 14.29 -19.43
CA PHE A 98 20.28 14.45 -19.78
C PHE A 98 19.57 13.12 -19.51
N LEU A 99 18.47 13.16 -18.76
CA LEU A 99 17.59 12.02 -18.53
C LEU A 99 16.25 12.32 -19.18
N ASP A 100 15.84 11.53 -20.17
CA ASP A 100 14.55 11.68 -20.86
C ASP A 100 13.57 10.62 -20.35
N LEU A 101 12.46 11.05 -19.76
CA LEU A 101 11.52 10.20 -19.03
C LEU A 101 10.24 10.03 -19.86
N ASP A 102 10.12 8.88 -20.52
CA ASP A 102 9.03 8.58 -21.46
C ASP A 102 7.71 8.28 -20.74
N ALA A 103 6.60 8.84 -21.26
CA ALA A 103 5.21 8.55 -20.88
C ALA A 103 4.89 8.66 -19.37
N CYS A 104 5.66 9.47 -18.64
CA CYS A 104 5.63 9.57 -17.19
C CYS A 104 4.69 10.64 -16.61
N ARG A 105 4.05 11.47 -17.46
CA ARG A 105 3.18 12.58 -17.06
C ARG A 105 1.82 12.50 -17.75
N ASP A 106 0.75 12.73 -17.00
CA ASP A 106 -0.58 12.99 -17.54
C ASP A 106 -0.60 14.41 -18.16
N PRO A 107 -0.92 14.57 -19.46
CA PRO A 107 -0.87 15.87 -20.12
C PRO A 107 -1.97 16.83 -19.62
N VAL A 108 -3.10 16.31 -19.14
CA VAL A 108 -4.29 17.07 -18.71
C VAL A 108 -4.21 17.44 -17.23
N THR A 109 -3.96 16.46 -16.36
CA THR A 109 -3.92 16.70 -14.89
C THR A 109 -2.54 17.21 -14.43
N GLY A 110 -1.50 16.95 -15.22
CA GLY A 110 -0.12 17.24 -14.87
C GLY A 110 0.50 16.28 -13.84
N ALA A 111 -0.26 15.29 -13.36
CA ALA A 111 0.22 14.29 -12.42
C ALA A 111 1.39 13.49 -13.01
N LEU A 112 2.38 13.21 -12.18
CA LEU A 112 3.52 12.37 -12.52
C LEU A 112 3.28 10.93 -12.05
N THR A 113 3.90 9.99 -12.75
CA THR A 113 4.10 8.62 -12.26
C THR A 113 5.15 8.62 -11.15
N ASP A 114 4.92 7.82 -10.10
CA ASP A 114 5.74 7.80 -8.88
C ASP A 114 7.24 7.64 -9.16
N TRP A 115 7.63 6.81 -10.14
CA TRP A 115 9.04 6.60 -10.49
C TRP A 115 9.68 7.86 -11.10
N ALA A 116 8.92 8.65 -11.84
CA ALA A 116 9.41 9.88 -12.45
C ALA A 116 9.45 11.03 -11.45
N GLN A 117 8.46 11.11 -10.55
CA GLN A 117 8.51 12.05 -9.44
C GLN A 117 9.76 11.80 -8.57
N ARG A 118 10.03 10.53 -8.19
CA ARG A 118 11.25 10.20 -7.45
C ARG A 118 12.52 10.60 -8.19
N LEU A 119 12.64 10.35 -9.50
CA LEU A 119 13.84 10.76 -10.25
C LEU A 119 14.01 12.28 -10.32
N VAL A 120 12.93 13.06 -10.31
CA VAL A 120 12.98 14.53 -10.20
C VAL A 120 13.45 14.96 -8.81
N GLU A 121 12.93 14.34 -7.76
CA GLU A 121 13.31 14.60 -6.36
C GLU A 121 14.76 14.17 -6.05
N GLU A 122 15.19 13.01 -6.55
CA GLU A 122 16.55 12.45 -6.39
C GLU A 122 17.59 13.26 -7.17
N ALA A 123 17.23 13.76 -8.35
CA ALA A 123 18.11 14.63 -9.14
C ALA A 123 18.18 16.07 -8.60
N ASP A 124 17.09 16.56 -8.00
CA ASP A 124 16.90 17.93 -7.48
C ASP A 124 17.52 19.02 -8.40
N SER A 125 17.29 18.85 -9.71
CA SER A 125 17.91 19.63 -10.78
C SER A 125 16.85 20.03 -11.82
N TYR A 126 17.18 20.99 -12.66
CA TYR A 126 16.30 21.52 -13.71
C TYR A 126 15.57 20.40 -14.45
N THR A 127 14.24 20.45 -14.38
CA THR A 127 13.36 19.49 -15.03
C THR A 127 12.30 20.24 -15.83
N GLU A 128 12.10 19.84 -17.08
CA GLU A 128 11.10 20.45 -17.96
C GLU A 128 10.09 19.45 -18.52
N VAL A 129 8.87 19.94 -18.79
CA VAL A 129 7.82 19.17 -19.46
C VAL A 129 8.07 19.18 -20.97
N THR A 130 8.41 18.00 -21.50
CA THR A 130 8.75 17.83 -22.94
C THR A 130 7.64 18.33 -23.87
N PRO A 131 7.93 18.65 -25.15
CA PRO A 131 6.94 19.21 -26.08
C PRO A 131 5.68 18.35 -26.33
N SER A 132 5.68 17.07 -25.95
CA SER A 132 4.51 16.19 -26.03
C SER A 132 3.50 16.38 -24.88
N GLY A 133 3.89 17.08 -23.80
CA GLY A 133 3.13 17.19 -22.55
C GLY A 133 3.13 15.93 -21.67
N ARG A 134 3.61 14.79 -22.20
CA ARG A 134 3.48 13.43 -21.60
C ARG A 134 4.76 12.86 -20.99
N GLY A 135 5.89 13.52 -21.21
CA GLY A 135 7.20 13.11 -20.68
C GLY A 135 7.92 14.28 -20.02
N LEU A 136 8.91 13.98 -19.19
CA LEU A 136 9.78 14.96 -18.55
C LEU A 136 11.21 14.83 -19.06
N ARG A 137 12.00 15.90 -18.96
CA ARG A 137 13.45 15.85 -19.13
C ARG A 137 14.15 16.50 -17.96
N ILE A 138 15.04 15.75 -17.33
CA ILE A 138 15.93 16.23 -16.28
C ILE A 138 17.28 16.56 -16.91
N ILE A 139 17.83 17.73 -16.59
CA ILE A 139 19.14 18.18 -17.03
C ILE A 139 19.96 18.51 -15.79
N GLY A 140 21.18 18.00 -15.71
CA GLY A 140 22.08 18.25 -14.58
C GLY A 140 23.55 18.27 -14.98
N LEU A 141 24.39 18.68 -14.05
CA LEU A 141 25.84 18.79 -14.21
C LEU A 141 26.50 17.42 -14.16
N ASN A 142 27.57 17.29 -14.95
CA ASN A 142 28.48 16.16 -14.92
C ASN A 142 29.78 16.52 -14.19
N GLU A 143 30.09 15.78 -13.12
CA GLU A 143 31.32 15.94 -12.34
C GLU A 143 32.30 14.77 -12.51
N SER A 144 31.82 13.57 -12.90
CA SER A 144 32.61 12.33 -12.84
C SER A 144 32.48 11.37 -14.03
N LEU A 145 31.46 11.50 -14.89
CA LEU A 145 31.31 10.65 -16.07
C LEU A 145 32.26 11.13 -17.18
N SER A 146 32.93 10.20 -17.84
CA SER A 146 33.94 10.49 -18.87
C SER A 146 33.71 9.76 -20.20
N ALA A 147 33.06 8.60 -20.15
CA ALA A 147 32.68 7.80 -21.31
C ALA A 147 31.31 8.25 -21.86
N PRO A 148 31.12 8.34 -23.18
CA PRO A 148 29.81 8.59 -23.77
C PRO A 148 28.77 7.55 -23.34
N ILE A 149 27.58 8.03 -22.95
CA ILE A 149 26.44 7.20 -22.52
C ILE A 149 25.25 7.51 -23.43
N HIS A 150 24.61 6.44 -23.91
CA HIS A 150 23.32 6.46 -24.58
C HIS A 150 22.64 5.14 -24.23
N ARG A 151 21.83 5.13 -23.17
CA ARG A 151 21.27 3.91 -22.58
C ARG A 151 19.82 4.10 -22.19
N ARG A 152 18.92 3.29 -22.75
CA ARG A 152 17.55 3.12 -22.28
C ARG A 152 17.52 2.14 -21.11
N VAL A 153 16.82 2.52 -20.05
CA VAL A 153 16.63 1.75 -18.81
C VAL A 153 15.12 1.56 -18.64
N ALA A 154 14.67 0.31 -18.53
CA ALA A 154 13.28 0.01 -18.21
C ALA A 154 13.08 0.13 -16.69
N MET A 155 12.08 0.90 -16.25
CA MET A 155 11.78 1.04 -14.83
C MET A 155 10.93 -0.16 -14.35
N PRO A 156 11.25 -0.79 -13.21
CA PRO A 156 10.46 -1.91 -12.67
C PRO A 156 8.97 -1.60 -12.48
N GLU A 157 8.63 -0.33 -12.24
CA GLU A 157 7.27 0.19 -12.07
C GLU A 157 6.53 0.47 -13.38
N GLY A 158 7.18 0.27 -14.53
CA GLY A 158 6.63 0.49 -15.86
C GLY A 158 6.96 1.89 -16.44
N GLY A 159 7.45 1.92 -17.67
CA GLY A 159 8.03 3.11 -18.29
C GLY A 159 9.53 2.95 -18.51
N SER A 160 10.22 4.02 -18.92
CA SER A 160 11.66 3.96 -19.16
C SER A 160 12.32 5.34 -19.16
N VAL A 161 13.58 5.37 -18.73
CA VAL A 161 14.47 6.52 -18.81
C VAL A 161 15.48 6.29 -19.94
N GLU A 162 15.73 7.29 -20.78
CA GLU A 162 16.92 7.32 -21.63
C GLU A 162 17.96 8.27 -21.04
N ILE A 163 19.14 7.71 -20.74
CA ILE A 163 20.30 8.44 -20.21
C ILE A 163 21.19 8.84 -21.38
N PHE A 164 21.52 10.12 -21.45
CA PHE A 164 22.44 10.66 -22.45
C PHE A 164 23.55 11.49 -21.80
N HIS A 165 24.79 11.21 -22.22
CA HIS A 165 25.95 12.02 -21.91
C HIS A 165 26.97 11.91 -23.06
N ARG A 166 27.44 13.05 -23.59
CA ARG A 166 28.49 13.13 -24.62
C ARG A 166 28.29 12.24 -25.87
N CYS A 167 27.04 11.96 -26.25
CA CYS A 167 26.69 11.02 -27.32
C CYS A 167 26.18 11.71 -28.61
N PRO A 168 26.24 11.07 -29.80
CA PRO A 168 25.78 11.65 -31.07
C PRO A 168 24.23 11.64 -31.22
N ARG A 169 23.54 12.21 -30.23
CA ARG A 169 22.08 12.39 -30.17
C ARG A 169 21.75 13.86 -29.92
N TYR A 170 20.47 14.19 -29.99
CA TYR A 170 19.94 15.50 -29.62
C TYR A 170 18.75 15.33 -28.69
N VAL A 171 18.40 16.39 -27.98
CA VAL A 171 17.17 16.49 -27.16
C VAL A 171 16.38 17.73 -27.53
N THR A 172 15.05 17.70 -27.32
CA THR A 172 14.11 18.75 -27.71
C THR A 172 13.85 19.72 -26.56
N VAL A 173 14.62 20.80 -26.46
CA VAL A 173 14.51 21.74 -25.33
C VAL A 173 13.23 22.55 -25.42
N SER A 174 12.42 22.49 -24.36
CA SER A 174 11.09 23.11 -24.28
C SER A 174 11.06 24.37 -23.42
N GLY A 175 11.97 24.52 -22.44
CA GLY A 175 11.97 25.63 -21.49
C GLY A 175 10.81 25.62 -20.49
N ARG A 176 9.93 24.60 -20.54
CA ARG A 176 8.72 24.50 -19.71
C ARG A 176 9.07 23.89 -18.35
N LEU A 177 9.70 24.69 -17.48
CA LEU A 177 10.08 24.29 -16.12
C LEU A 177 8.91 23.61 -15.39
N LEU A 178 9.15 22.40 -14.87
CA LEU A 178 8.21 21.69 -14.01
C LEU A 178 8.07 22.46 -12.70
N ARG A 179 6.83 22.78 -12.31
CA ARG A 179 6.50 23.68 -11.19
C ARG A 179 7.20 23.37 -9.85
N GLU A 180 7.54 22.12 -9.61
CA GLU A 180 8.13 21.64 -8.35
C GLU A 180 9.65 21.39 -8.45
N ALA A 181 10.23 21.54 -9.64
CA ALA A 181 11.67 21.42 -9.85
C ALA A 181 12.39 22.78 -9.74
N PRO A 182 13.67 22.81 -9.31
CA PRO A 182 14.41 24.06 -9.21
C PRO A 182 14.82 24.60 -10.59
N ASP A 183 14.83 25.93 -10.74
CA ASP A 183 15.53 26.61 -11.84
C ASP A 183 17.04 26.67 -11.58
N ALA A 184 17.67 25.50 -11.43
CA ALA A 184 19.11 25.35 -11.26
C ALA A 184 19.60 23.99 -11.79
N LEU A 185 20.80 23.97 -12.39
CA LEU A 185 21.50 22.72 -12.70
C LEU A 185 22.28 22.26 -11.47
N ARG A 186 22.09 21.00 -11.04
CA ARG A 186 22.85 20.35 -9.97
C ARG A 186 23.55 19.09 -10.47
N PRO A 187 24.58 18.57 -9.76
CA PRO A 187 25.23 17.31 -10.13
C PRO A 187 24.25 16.14 -10.10
N ILE A 188 24.20 15.34 -11.17
CA ILE A 188 23.32 14.15 -11.25
C ILE A 188 24.08 12.87 -11.63
N CYS A 189 25.40 12.84 -11.42
CA CYS A 189 26.24 11.69 -11.72
C CYS A 189 25.81 10.42 -10.96
N ASP A 190 25.42 10.55 -9.70
CA ASP A 190 25.00 9.43 -8.86
C ASP A 190 23.68 8.83 -9.36
N VAL A 191 22.67 9.67 -9.60
CA VAL A 191 21.37 9.26 -10.21
C VAL A 191 21.59 8.58 -11.56
N ALA A 192 22.48 9.12 -12.40
CA ALA A 192 22.83 8.51 -13.68
C ALA A 192 23.58 7.17 -13.52
N ALA A 193 24.43 7.03 -12.50
CA ALA A 193 25.15 5.79 -12.20
C ALA A 193 24.20 4.70 -11.68
N ASP A 194 23.27 5.05 -10.79
CA ASP A 194 22.26 4.12 -10.26
C ASP A 194 21.32 3.62 -11.37
N LEU A 195 20.86 4.50 -12.26
CA LEU A 195 20.11 4.11 -13.45
C LEU A 195 20.94 3.20 -14.40
N LEU A 196 22.25 3.44 -14.53
CA LEU A 196 23.14 2.56 -15.32
C LEU A 196 23.35 1.18 -14.68
N LEU A 197 23.29 1.06 -13.35
CA LEU A 197 23.34 -0.23 -12.65
C LEU A 197 22.06 -1.05 -12.91
N LEU A 198 20.89 -0.41 -12.90
CA LEU A 198 19.62 -1.04 -13.30
C LEU A 198 19.62 -1.50 -14.77
N ALA A 199 20.46 -0.91 -15.61
CA ALA A 199 20.55 -1.22 -17.04
C ALA A 199 21.39 -2.46 -17.38
N GLN A 200 22.03 -3.13 -16.40
CA GLN A 200 22.87 -4.31 -16.64
C GLN A 200 22.06 -5.61 -16.58
N PRO A 201 22.07 -6.45 -17.63
CA PRO A 201 21.45 -7.76 -17.55
C PRO A 201 22.23 -8.67 -16.61
N ALA A 202 21.53 -9.47 -15.80
CA ALA A 202 22.15 -10.59 -15.12
C ALA A 202 22.68 -11.59 -16.15
N SER A 203 23.98 -11.91 -16.14
CA SER A 203 24.56 -12.92 -17.00
C SER A 203 25.84 -13.54 -16.44
N PRO A 204 26.14 -14.80 -16.80
CA PRO A 204 27.05 -15.65 -16.05
C PRO A 204 28.53 -15.41 -16.40
N ALA A 205 29.41 -15.95 -15.56
CA ALA A 205 30.84 -15.72 -15.62
C ALA A 205 31.53 -16.32 -16.86
N THR A 206 32.54 -15.61 -17.38
CA THR A 206 33.74 -16.20 -17.99
C THR A 206 34.91 -15.21 -17.99
N VAL A 207 36.14 -15.72 -18.11
CA VAL A 207 37.40 -15.02 -17.77
C VAL A 207 38.16 -14.51 -19.00
N GLY A 208 38.89 -13.39 -18.86
CA GLY A 208 39.97 -12.98 -19.77
C GLY A 208 40.88 -11.87 -19.21
N HIS A 209 42.19 -12.07 -19.22
CA HIS A 209 43.24 -11.01 -19.07
C HIS A 209 43.41 -10.25 -20.42
N THR A 210 44.14 -9.12 -20.56
CA THR A 210 45.00 -8.30 -19.66
C THR A 210 44.41 -6.86 -19.53
N ASP A 211 45.06 -5.72 -19.16
CA ASP A 211 46.46 -5.34 -18.87
C ASP A 211 46.57 -4.05 -18.01
N GLY A 212 47.80 -3.65 -17.66
CA GLY A 212 48.26 -2.26 -17.44
C GLY A 212 47.55 -1.37 -16.39
N PRO A 213 48.17 -1.08 -15.22
CA PRO A 213 47.56 -0.21 -14.20
C PRO A 213 47.81 1.29 -14.46
N PRO A 214 46.76 2.14 -14.54
CA PRO A 214 46.89 3.58 -14.37
C PRO A 214 47.04 3.95 -12.87
N ALA A 215 47.72 5.07 -12.60
CA ALA A 215 48.11 5.47 -11.23
C ALA A 215 46.91 5.75 -10.29
N PRO A 216 47.02 5.44 -8.98
CA PRO A 216 45.92 5.56 -8.03
C PRO A 216 45.56 7.02 -7.73
N ARG A 217 44.26 7.35 -7.85
CA ARG A 217 43.68 8.58 -7.31
C ARG A 217 42.93 8.24 -6.01
N SER A 218 43.31 8.89 -4.91
CA SER A 218 42.70 8.73 -3.59
C SER A 218 41.31 9.37 -3.52
N HIS A 219 40.28 8.55 -3.28
CA HIS A 219 38.95 9.01 -2.85
C HIS A 219 38.84 8.99 -1.32
N PRO A 220 38.26 10.02 -0.66
CA PRO A 220 38.13 10.06 0.80
C PRO A 220 37.24 8.96 1.40
N ASP A 221 36.16 8.58 0.72
CA ASP A 221 35.11 7.70 1.26
C ASP A 221 35.47 6.20 1.32
N ALA A 222 36.68 5.84 0.91
CA ALA A 222 37.15 4.48 1.04
C ALA A 222 37.41 4.09 2.52
N ALA A 223 37.83 5.07 3.34
CA ALA A 223 38.38 4.85 4.67
C ALA A 223 37.32 4.74 5.77
N ALA A 224 37.59 3.92 6.79
CA ALA A 224 36.77 3.79 8.00
C ALA A 224 37.64 3.55 9.23
N SER A 225 37.08 3.70 10.43
CA SER A 225 37.80 3.37 11.67
C SER A 225 38.10 1.88 11.75
N ALA A 226 39.17 1.51 12.46
CA ALA A 226 39.50 0.11 12.72
C ALA A 226 38.33 -0.63 13.40
N ASP A 227 37.59 0.06 14.27
CA ASP A 227 36.41 -0.48 14.97
C ASP A 227 35.24 -0.74 14.01
N ASP A 228 34.94 0.18 13.09
CA ASP A 228 33.90 -0.02 12.07
C ASP A 228 34.24 -1.19 11.14
N ILE A 229 35.51 -1.32 10.76
CA ILE A 229 36.05 -2.40 9.92
C ILE A 229 35.95 -3.75 10.64
N ALA A 230 36.42 -3.83 11.89
CA ALA A 230 36.36 -5.04 12.70
C ALA A 230 34.92 -5.45 12.99
N ALA A 231 34.03 -4.50 13.31
CA ALA A 231 32.61 -4.76 13.56
C ALA A 231 31.87 -5.24 12.30
N ALA A 232 32.22 -4.72 11.11
CA ALA A 232 31.68 -5.21 9.84
C ALA A 232 32.13 -6.65 9.57
N LEU A 233 33.43 -6.92 9.67
CA LEU A 233 34.00 -8.26 9.51
C LEU A 233 33.47 -9.27 10.55
N ALA A 234 33.11 -8.83 11.75
CA ALA A 234 32.47 -9.69 12.74
C ALA A 234 31.17 -10.31 12.21
N GLN A 235 30.35 -9.54 11.46
CA GLN A 235 29.11 -10.04 10.85
C GLN A 235 29.34 -10.94 9.63
N ILE A 236 30.36 -10.65 8.82
CA ILE A 236 30.57 -11.35 7.54
C ILE A 236 31.00 -12.81 7.81
N PRO A 237 30.28 -13.82 7.30
CA PRO A 237 30.68 -15.22 7.41
C PRO A 237 31.88 -15.51 6.49
N ASN A 238 32.62 -16.58 6.80
CA ASN A 238 33.77 -17.03 6.01
C ASN A 238 33.81 -18.57 6.02
N ALA A 239 32.79 -19.18 5.41
CA ALA A 239 32.65 -20.62 5.29
C ALA A 239 33.52 -21.15 4.15
N ASP A 240 34.85 -21.16 4.36
CA ASP A 240 35.84 -21.76 3.45
C ASP A 240 35.79 -21.21 2.00
N LEU A 241 35.56 -19.91 1.87
CA LEU A 241 35.29 -19.18 0.62
C LEU A 241 36.31 -19.46 -0.50
N PRO A 242 35.89 -19.36 -1.78
CA PRO A 242 36.82 -19.36 -2.92
C PRO A 242 37.88 -18.26 -2.79
N TRP A 243 39.09 -18.53 -3.30
CA TRP A 243 40.26 -17.64 -3.16
C TRP A 243 39.99 -16.20 -3.65
N ASP A 244 39.26 -16.04 -4.76
CA ASP A 244 38.89 -14.73 -5.31
C ASP A 244 37.96 -13.92 -4.40
N GLU A 245 37.06 -14.57 -3.66
CA GLU A 245 36.13 -13.92 -2.75
C GLU A 245 36.81 -13.54 -1.44
N TRP A 246 37.62 -14.44 -0.90
CA TRP A 246 38.48 -14.18 0.25
C TRP A 246 39.48 -13.03 -0.03
N SER A 247 40.13 -13.06 -1.20
CA SER A 247 41.04 -11.99 -1.65
C SER A 247 40.28 -10.69 -1.91
N ARG A 248 39.02 -10.73 -2.38
CA ARG A 248 38.18 -9.54 -2.58
C ARG A 248 37.80 -8.87 -1.25
N ILE A 249 37.47 -9.65 -0.22
CA ILE A 249 37.22 -9.10 1.12
C ILE A 249 38.50 -8.50 1.71
N GLY A 250 39.65 -9.18 1.57
CA GLY A 250 40.94 -8.63 2.00
C GLY A 250 41.31 -7.30 1.33
N MET A 251 41.08 -7.16 0.02
CA MET A 251 41.26 -5.88 -0.69
C MET A 251 40.37 -4.76 -0.14
N ALA A 252 39.11 -5.08 0.20
CA ALA A 252 38.19 -4.10 0.79
C ALA A 252 38.66 -3.63 2.17
N VAL A 253 39.20 -4.54 3.00
CA VAL A 253 39.78 -4.21 4.31
C VAL A 253 41.07 -3.40 4.16
N TRP A 254 41.95 -3.79 3.24
CA TRP A 254 43.21 -3.07 2.97
C TRP A 254 42.92 -1.62 2.57
N ARG A 255 41.99 -1.37 1.65
CA ARG A 255 41.66 0.01 1.26
C ARG A 255 40.93 0.76 2.36
N ALA A 256 40.02 0.10 3.09
CA ALA A 256 39.29 0.73 4.19
C ALA A 256 40.20 1.15 5.36
N SER A 257 41.27 0.40 5.61
CA SER A 257 42.21 0.65 6.70
C SER A 257 43.47 1.42 6.28
N GLY A 258 43.58 1.80 5.01
CA GLY A 258 44.81 2.39 4.45
C GLY A 258 46.04 1.46 4.51
N GLY A 259 45.83 0.14 4.48
CA GLY A 259 46.88 -0.87 4.63
C GLY A 259 47.41 -1.04 6.06
N SER A 260 46.81 -0.36 7.05
CA SER A 260 47.30 -0.34 8.44
C SER A 260 47.34 -1.71 9.12
N ALA A 261 48.22 -1.84 10.13
CA ALA A 261 48.37 -3.05 10.94
C ALA A 261 47.06 -3.47 11.65
N ALA A 262 46.21 -2.51 12.04
CA ALA A 262 44.89 -2.79 12.61
C ALA A 262 43.94 -3.43 11.58
N GLY A 263 43.99 -3.00 10.32
CA GLY A 263 43.25 -3.65 9.22
C GLY A 263 43.74 -5.06 8.93
N LEU A 264 45.06 -5.28 8.95
CA LEU A 264 45.64 -6.63 8.82
C LEU A 264 45.17 -7.53 9.96
N ALA A 265 45.20 -7.06 11.21
CA ALA A 265 44.72 -7.82 12.36
C ALA A 265 43.23 -8.17 12.24
N ALA A 266 42.38 -7.21 11.87
CA ALA A 266 40.95 -7.43 11.68
C ALA A 266 40.64 -8.42 10.55
N TRP A 267 41.35 -8.32 9.41
CA TRP A 267 41.20 -9.27 8.31
C TRP A 267 41.74 -10.66 8.65
N THR A 268 42.85 -10.76 9.38
CA THR A 268 43.42 -12.04 9.83
C THR A 268 42.46 -12.74 10.79
N ALA A 269 41.89 -12.02 11.76
CA ALA A 269 40.87 -12.55 12.67
C ALA A 269 39.59 -13.01 11.96
N TRP A 270 39.19 -12.32 10.87
CA TRP A 270 38.09 -12.78 10.01
C TRP A 270 38.48 -13.99 9.14
N SER A 271 39.72 -14.01 8.65
CA SER A 271 40.28 -15.11 7.87
C SER A 271 40.31 -16.41 8.70
N ALA A 272 40.62 -16.32 9.99
CA ALA A 272 40.64 -17.43 10.96
C ALA A 272 39.27 -18.08 11.23
N LYS A 273 38.16 -17.53 10.73
CA LYS A 273 36.85 -18.20 10.72
C LYS A 273 36.79 -19.39 9.74
N SER A 274 37.74 -19.51 8.80
CA SER A 274 37.85 -20.57 7.79
C SER A 274 38.79 -21.70 8.24
N SER A 275 38.46 -22.95 7.91
CA SER A 275 39.30 -24.12 8.17
C SER A 275 40.61 -24.11 7.35
N LYS A 276 40.62 -23.35 6.25
CA LYS A 276 41.75 -23.22 5.31
C LYS A 276 42.73 -22.10 5.72
N HIS A 277 42.54 -21.48 6.88
CA HIS A 277 43.27 -20.30 7.30
C HIS A 277 44.77 -20.55 7.52
N GLN A 278 45.60 -19.59 7.07
CA GLN A 278 47.03 -19.54 7.34
C GLN A 278 47.47 -18.07 7.52
N ASP A 279 48.07 -17.73 8.65
CA ASP A 279 48.58 -16.38 8.93
C ASP A 279 49.59 -15.90 7.87
N ALA A 280 50.48 -16.80 7.44
CA ALA A 280 51.49 -16.51 6.42
C ALA A 280 50.87 -16.09 5.08
N ALA A 281 49.80 -16.77 4.65
CA ALA A 281 49.07 -16.43 3.42
C ALA A 281 48.33 -15.09 3.53
N CYS A 282 47.83 -14.74 4.72
CA CYS A 282 47.28 -13.41 4.98
C CYS A 282 48.39 -12.34 4.87
N ALA A 283 49.51 -12.54 5.56
CA ALA A 283 50.63 -11.59 5.55
C ALA A 283 51.22 -11.37 4.14
N GLU A 284 51.46 -12.44 3.38
CA GLU A 284 51.99 -12.36 2.01
C GLU A 284 51.02 -11.60 1.08
N ARG A 285 49.73 -11.93 1.14
CA ARG A 285 48.72 -11.28 0.30
C ARG A 285 48.48 -9.83 0.70
N TRP A 286 48.59 -9.47 1.98
CA TRP A 286 48.55 -8.08 2.45
C TRP A 286 49.73 -7.26 1.91
N GLN A 287 50.94 -7.83 1.91
CA GLN A 287 52.13 -7.18 1.34
C GLN A 287 52.01 -6.98 -0.17
N HIS A 288 51.36 -7.89 -0.90
CA HIS A 288 51.12 -7.76 -2.33
C HIS A 288 50.32 -6.50 -2.69
N TRP A 289 49.33 -6.11 -1.88
CA TRP A 289 48.51 -4.92 -2.14
C TRP A 289 49.23 -3.59 -1.94
N PHE A 290 50.39 -3.56 -1.26
CA PHE A 290 51.28 -2.38 -1.31
C PHE A 290 51.97 -2.19 -2.66
N ARG A 291 52.12 -3.27 -3.45
CA ARG A 291 52.67 -3.22 -4.82
C ARG A 291 51.59 -3.01 -5.88
N SER A 292 50.37 -3.48 -5.62
CA SER A 292 49.19 -3.29 -6.47
C SER A 292 47.96 -2.93 -5.64
N PRO A 293 47.76 -1.62 -5.32
CA PRO A 293 46.68 -1.17 -4.45
C PRO A 293 45.29 -1.31 -5.09
N PRO A 294 44.28 -1.86 -4.38
CA PRO A 294 42.90 -1.90 -4.87
C PRO A 294 42.24 -0.50 -4.94
N ASP A 295 41.68 -0.17 -6.09
CA ASP A 295 41.12 1.15 -6.45
C ASP A 295 39.57 1.21 -6.50
N ARG A 296 38.90 0.05 -6.52
CA ARG A 296 37.44 -0.07 -6.76
C ARG A 296 36.61 -0.65 -5.60
N ILE A 297 37.24 -1.08 -4.52
CA ILE A 297 36.56 -1.76 -3.39
C ILE A 297 37.04 -1.21 -2.05
N GLY A 298 36.17 -1.01 -1.06
CA GLY A 298 36.49 -0.33 0.20
C GLY A 298 35.43 -0.55 1.28
N PHE A 299 35.34 0.33 2.29
CA PHE A 299 34.48 0.10 3.45
C PHE A 299 32.99 -0.11 3.09
N ALA A 300 32.46 0.61 2.11
CA ALA A 300 31.07 0.42 1.64
C ALA A 300 30.77 -1.04 1.22
N SER A 301 31.76 -1.76 0.69
CA SER A 301 31.63 -3.18 0.33
C SER A 301 31.59 -4.09 1.56
N LEU A 302 32.37 -3.78 2.60
CA LEU A 302 32.31 -4.47 3.90
C LEU A 302 30.99 -4.19 4.61
N TYR A 303 30.54 -2.93 4.63
CA TYR A 303 29.25 -2.52 5.18
C TYR A 303 28.10 -3.27 4.50
N ARG A 304 28.07 -3.34 3.16
CA ARG A 304 27.08 -4.11 2.41
C ARG A 304 27.10 -5.60 2.76
N LEU A 305 28.27 -6.23 2.80
CA LEU A 305 28.39 -7.65 3.17
C LEU A 305 27.96 -7.92 4.62
N ALA A 306 28.29 -7.03 5.55
CA ALA A 306 27.87 -7.12 6.94
C ALA A 306 26.35 -6.96 7.09
N ARG A 307 25.72 -6.06 6.33
CA ARG A 307 24.26 -5.86 6.28
C ARG A 307 23.53 -7.02 5.60
N LEU A 308 24.13 -7.69 4.61
CA LEU A 308 23.58 -8.91 4.01
C LEU A 308 23.61 -10.09 4.98
N ALA A 309 24.69 -10.24 5.76
CA ALA A 309 24.81 -11.29 6.77
C ALA A 309 23.96 -11.01 8.02
N ASN A 310 23.83 -9.74 8.41
CA ASN A 310 23.01 -9.30 9.53
C ASN A 310 22.26 -7.99 9.17
N PRO A 311 21.01 -8.06 8.69
CA PRO A 311 20.19 -6.90 8.33
C PRO A 311 19.84 -5.96 9.50
N LEU A 312 20.19 -6.30 10.74
CA LEU A 312 20.02 -5.46 11.92
C LEU A 312 21.33 -4.81 12.40
N TRP A 313 22.48 -5.18 11.82
CA TRP A 313 23.76 -4.57 12.20
C TRP A 313 23.87 -3.11 11.75
N VAL A 314 24.45 -2.28 12.62
CA VAL A 314 24.71 -0.86 12.43
C VAL A 314 26.18 -0.60 12.81
N LYS A 315 26.88 0.22 12.03
CA LYS A 315 28.31 0.50 12.29
C LYS A 315 28.51 1.28 13.61
N PRO A 316 29.51 0.92 14.45
CA PRO A 316 29.79 1.59 15.73
C PRO A 316 29.82 3.11 15.69
N SER A 317 30.46 3.71 14.67
CA SER A 317 30.54 5.17 14.53
C SER A 317 29.17 5.87 14.45
N LEU A 318 28.16 5.20 13.89
CA LEU A 318 26.80 5.73 13.75
C LEU A 318 25.97 5.59 15.03
N VAL A 319 26.32 4.65 15.91
CA VAL A 319 25.75 4.53 17.26
C VAL A 319 26.34 5.59 18.19
N ALA A 320 27.66 5.78 18.15
CA ALA A 320 28.36 6.81 18.93
C ALA A 320 27.84 8.22 18.61
N ALA A 321 27.63 8.55 17.33
CA ALA A 321 27.11 9.84 16.88
C ALA A 321 25.66 10.15 17.32
N ARG A 322 24.92 9.18 17.88
CA ARG A 322 23.53 9.32 18.34
C ARG A 322 23.36 9.43 19.85
N THR A 323 24.45 9.46 20.61
CA THR A 323 24.40 9.65 22.08
C THR A 323 24.61 11.15 22.40
N PRO A 324 23.57 11.91 22.82
CA PRO A 324 23.76 13.31 23.19
C PRO A 324 24.58 13.43 24.48
N ALA A 325 25.48 14.40 24.51
CA ALA A 325 26.29 14.69 25.69
C ALA A 325 25.48 15.42 26.78
N SER A 326 25.55 14.89 28.01
CA SER A 326 25.11 15.48 29.29
C SER A 326 23.62 15.82 29.48
N ALA A 327 23.02 15.23 30.52
CA ALA A 327 21.88 15.80 31.23
C ALA A 327 22.39 16.70 32.39
N PRO A 328 21.68 17.77 32.77
CA PRO A 328 22.13 18.67 33.84
C PRO A 328 21.97 18.03 35.22
N GLN A 329 22.97 18.21 36.09
CA GLN A 329 22.83 17.87 37.51
C GLN A 329 21.91 18.87 38.21
N VAL A 330 20.79 18.39 38.75
CA VAL A 330 19.98 19.13 39.72
C VAL A 330 20.37 18.67 41.11
N GLY A 331 21.01 19.57 41.88
CA GLY A 331 21.30 19.34 43.29
C GLY A 331 20.04 19.50 44.14
N GLY A 332 19.87 18.64 45.15
CA GLY A 332 18.77 18.72 46.10
C GLY A 332 19.00 17.78 47.29
N GLN A 333 19.53 18.32 48.39
CA GLN A 333 19.60 17.61 49.66
C GLN A 333 18.21 17.57 50.33
N VAL A 334 17.77 16.39 50.77
CA VAL A 334 16.91 16.26 51.96
C VAL A 334 17.38 15.04 52.74
N ALA A 335 17.48 15.16 54.07
CA ALA A 335 17.92 14.10 54.97
C ALA A 335 16.74 13.51 55.76
N GLY A 336 16.86 12.26 56.24
CA GLY A 336 15.98 11.73 57.30
C GLY A 336 15.75 10.22 57.30
N GLN A 337 16.53 9.49 58.12
CA GLN A 337 16.11 8.43 59.08
C GLN A 337 15.04 7.40 58.60
N GLY A 338 15.34 6.09 58.49
CA GLY A 338 15.42 5.14 59.62
C GLY A 338 14.08 4.37 59.75
N ALA A 339 13.97 3.09 60.18
CA ALA A 339 14.95 2.12 60.69
C ALA A 339 14.37 0.67 60.67
N HIS A 340 15.19 -0.31 61.05
CA HIS A 340 14.90 -1.75 61.33
C HIS A 340 14.42 -2.64 60.15
N ALA A 341 14.99 -3.81 59.80
CA ALA A 341 15.87 -4.83 60.40
C ALA A 341 15.16 -6.15 60.75
N ASP A 342 15.78 -7.25 60.29
CA ASP A 342 15.89 -8.63 60.82
C ASP A 342 15.86 -9.65 59.65
N TRP A 343 16.97 -10.28 59.24
CA TRP A 343 17.59 -11.52 59.78
C TRP A 343 16.67 -12.76 59.67
N GLU A 344 17.07 -13.93 59.15
CA GLU A 344 18.34 -14.39 58.54
C GLU A 344 18.07 -15.68 57.72
N GLY A 345 19.02 -16.14 56.88
CA GLY A 345 18.91 -17.43 56.19
C GLY A 345 20.01 -17.68 55.15
N ASP A 346 20.95 -18.56 55.45
CA ASP A 346 22.16 -18.85 54.66
C ASP A 346 21.91 -19.30 53.21
N VAL A 347 22.72 -18.76 52.28
CA VAL A 347 23.04 -19.41 51.00
C VAL A 347 24.51 -19.18 50.63
N ALA A 348 25.16 -20.24 50.17
CA ALA A 348 26.61 -20.32 50.04
C ALA A 348 27.23 -19.31 49.06
N ALA A 349 28.49 -18.96 49.31
CA ALA A 349 29.26 -18.03 48.48
C ALA A 349 29.34 -18.51 47.02
N PRO A 350 28.92 -17.69 46.04
CA PRO A 350 29.06 -18.04 44.63
C PRO A 350 30.53 -18.00 44.23
N GLN A 351 31.03 -19.13 43.72
CA GLN A 351 32.36 -19.19 43.12
C GLN A 351 32.46 -18.25 41.92
N VAL A 352 33.64 -17.68 41.71
CA VAL A 352 33.97 -16.87 40.53
C VAL A 352 33.91 -17.75 39.27
N SER A 353 32.77 -17.74 38.58
CA SER A 353 32.65 -18.29 37.24
C SER A 353 32.92 -17.21 36.20
N THR A 354 33.89 -17.46 35.33
CA THR A 354 34.30 -16.61 34.20
C THR A 354 33.12 -16.20 33.30
N PRO A 355 33.24 -15.09 32.54
CA PRO A 355 32.20 -14.66 31.60
C PRO A 355 31.89 -15.79 30.62
N ARG A 356 30.63 -16.23 30.56
CA ARG A 356 30.20 -17.16 29.51
C ARG A 356 30.38 -16.47 28.16
N GLY A 357 31.15 -17.10 27.28
CA GLY A 357 31.40 -16.59 25.94
C GLY A 357 30.10 -16.37 25.18
N ALA A 358 30.14 -15.43 24.23
CA ALA A 358 29.02 -15.15 23.34
C ALA A 358 28.55 -16.45 22.66
N GLN A 359 27.37 -16.93 23.05
CA GLN A 359 26.69 -17.97 22.30
C GLN A 359 26.34 -17.35 20.94
N GLY A 360 26.98 -17.86 19.88
CA GLY A 360 26.64 -17.46 18.53
C GLY A 360 25.16 -17.73 18.29
N ALA A 361 24.52 -16.87 17.49
CA ALA A 361 23.19 -17.17 16.98
C ALA A 361 23.30 -18.43 16.11
N THR A 362 22.97 -19.57 16.72
CA THR A 362 22.77 -20.82 16.01
C THR A 362 21.74 -20.56 14.93
N THR A 363 22.08 -20.83 13.68
CA THR A 363 21.07 -21.09 12.66
C THR A 363 20.16 -22.16 13.23
N ALA A 364 18.92 -21.80 13.58
CA ALA A 364 17.97 -22.76 14.10
C ALA A 364 17.77 -23.81 13.01
N ASP A 365 18.15 -25.06 13.28
CA ASP A 365 18.00 -26.15 12.33
C ASP A 365 16.53 -26.21 11.90
N LEU A 366 16.29 -26.22 10.58
CA LEU A 366 14.94 -26.30 10.04
C LEU A 366 14.42 -27.74 10.21
N VAL A 367 13.96 -28.06 11.42
CA VAL A 367 13.42 -29.37 11.77
C VAL A 367 11.98 -29.46 11.28
N ALA A 368 11.76 -30.29 10.26
CA ALA A 368 10.40 -30.70 9.88
C ALA A 368 9.80 -31.53 11.03
N THR A 369 8.73 -31.04 11.65
CA THR A 369 8.00 -31.78 12.68
C THR A 369 7.12 -32.83 11.99
N PRO A 370 7.27 -34.15 12.30
CA PRO A 370 6.42 -35.18 11.71
C PRO A 370 4.99 -35.05 12.25
N PHE A 371 4.00 -35.23 11.36
CA PHE A 371 2.59 -35.24 11.74
C PHE A 371 2.26 -36.47 12.61
N ASP A 372 1.75 -36.24 13.82
CA ASP A 372 1.22 -37.27 14.70
C ASP A 372 -0.33 -37.22 14.71
N PRO A 373 -1.04 -38.26 14.20
CA PRO A 373 -2.50 -38.33 14.26
C PRO A 373 -3.10 -38.22 15.67
N ALA A 374 -2.33 -38.48 16.73
CA ALA A 374 -2.80 -38.31 18.12
C ALA A 374 -3.07 -36.82 18.47
N GLU A 375 -2.45 -35.86 17.76
CA GLU A 375 -2.69 -34.43 17.94
C GLU A 375 -4.17 -34.03 17.71
N PHE A 376 -4.92 -34.80 16.93
CA PHE A 376 -6.36 -34.56 16.75
C PHE A 376 -7.15 -34.66 18.06
N ALA A 377 -6.69 -35.45 19.04
CA ALA A 377 -7.35 -35.56 20.35
C ALA A 377 -7.14 -34.30 21.23
N SER A 378 -6.13 -33.48 20.95
CA SER A 378 -5.83 -32.24 21.68
C SER A 378 -6.24 -30.96 20.92
N LEU A 379 -6.81 -31.10 19.72
CA LEU A 379 -7.17 -29.98 18.85
C LEU A 379 -8.33 -29.14 19.43
N ALA A 380 -7.99 -28.06 20.11
CA ALA A 380 -8.96 -27.14 20.69
C ALA A 380 -9.82 -26.42 19.62
N PRO A 381 -11.11 -26.13 19.91
CA PRO A 381 -11.92 -25.27 19.06
C PRO A 381 -11.28 -23.88 18.85
N ARG A 382 -11.58 -23.25 17.70
CA ARG A 382 -11.05 -21.92 17.36
C ARG A 382 -11.50 -20.87 18.38
N GLU A 383 -10.55 -20.07 18.86
CA GLU A 383 -10.79 -18.97 19.80
C GLU A 383 -11.43 -17.75 19.11
N TRP A 384 -12.69 -17.87 18.71
CA TRP A 384 -13.50 -16.73 18.26
C TRP A 384 -13.60 -15.66 19.36
N VAL A 385 -13.66 -14.39 18.93
CA VAL A 385 -13.84 -13.24 19.81
C VAL A 385 -15.22 -12.64 19.59
N TYR A 386 -15.55 -12.33 18.34
CA TYR A 386 -16.77 -11.63 17.96
C TYR A 386 -17.20 -12.04 16.55
N GLY A 387 -18.43 -12.54 16.45
CA GLY A 387 -18.99 -13.13 15.24
C GLY A 387 -18.09 -14.20 14.63
N HIS A 388 -18.28 -14.40 13.33
CA HIS A 388 -17.43 -15.27 12.50
C HIS A 388 -16.28 -14.51 11.81
N PHE A 389 -15.93 -13.29 12.27
CA PHE A 389 -14.86 -12.50 11.66
C PHE A 389 -13.69 -12.16 12.59
N LEU A 390 -13.86 -12.02 13.91
CA LEU A 390 -12.73 -11.79 14.83
C LEU A 390 -12.29 -13.07 15.55
N ILE A 391 -11.02 -13.41 15.41
CA ILE A 391 -10.38 -14.60 15.98
C ILE A 391 -9.11 -14.17 16.73
N ARG A 392 -8.87 -14.75 17.90
CA ARG A 392 -7.61 -14.56 18.63
C ARG A 392 -6.42 -14.98 17.77
N ARG A 393 -5.29 -14.24 17.88
CA ARG A 393 -4.04 -14.46 17.14
C ARG A 393 -4.09 -14.14 15.64
N PHE A 394 -5.21 -13.59 15.15
CA PHE A 394 -5.36 -13.21 13.74
C PHE A 394 -5.68 -11.73 13.55
N VAL A 395 -5.25 -11.22 12.41
CA VAL A 395 -5.65 -9.93 11.85
C VAL A 395 -6.93 -10.09 11.03
N SER A 396 -7.85 -9.16 11.22
CA SER A 396 -9.06 -8.99 10.41
C SER A 396 -9.16 -7.55 9.92
N VAL A 397 -9.77 -7.35 8.76
CA VAL A 397 -9.88 -6.02 8.13
C VAL A 397 -11.34 -5.56 8.12
N LEU A 398 -11.58 -4.34 8.56
CA LEU A 398 -12.79 -3.59 8.29
C LEU A 398 -12.48 -2.57 7.21
N GLY A 399 -13.28 -2.47 6.16
CA GLY A 399 -13.13 -1.34 5.27
C GLY A 399 -14.34 -0.99 4.42
N ALA A 400 -14.27 0.21 3.87
CA ALA A 400 -15.35 0.91 3.19
C ALA A 400 -14.79 2.22 2.61
N PRO A 401 -15.55 2.89 1.72
CA PRO A 401 -15.31 4.29 1.40
C PRO A 401 -15.23 5.22 2.63
N GLY A 402 -14.74 6.44 2.42
CA GLY A 402 -14.86 7.50 3.42
C GLY A 402 -16.33 7.83 3.71
N GLY A 403 -16.67 8.10 4.99
CA GLY A 403 -18.02 8.48 5.41
C GLY A 403 -18.96 7.33 5.80
N THR A 404 -18.68 6.08 5.42
CA THR A 404 -19.59 4.91 5.64
C THR A 404 -19.66 4.39 7.10
N GLY A 405 -19.36 5.22 8.10
CA GLY A 405 -19.50 4.84 9.52
C GLY A 405 -18.51 3.81 10.06
N LYS A 406 -17.35 3.58 9.43
CA LYS A 406 -16.34 2.58 9.85
C LYS A 406 -15.96 2.69 11.33
N THR A 407 -15.57 3.89 11.78
CA THR A 407 -15.19 4.17 13.17
C THR A 407 -16.35 3.92 14.14
N ALA A 408 -17.59 4.28 13.77
CA ALA A 408 -18.77 4.00 14.58
C ALA A 408 -19.02 2.47 14.71
N TYR A 409 -18.88 1.71 13.62
CA TYR A 409 -18.96 0.24 13.66
C TYR A 409 -17.84 -0.37 14.51
N ALA A 410 -16.59 0.07 14.32
CA ALA A 410 -15.44 -0.42 15.07
C ALA A 410 -15.55 -0.14 16.58
N ILE A 411 -16.08 1.02 16.97
CA ILE A 411 -16.45 1.34 18.35
C ILE A 411 -17.55 0.38 18.82
N GLY A 412 -18.63 0.18 18.06
CA GLY A 412 -19.72 -0.75 18.41
C GLY A 412 -19.23 -2.18 18.65
N VAL A 413 -18.29 -2.68 17.83
CA VAL A 413 -17.63 -3.98 17.99
C VAL A 413 -16.75 -4.01 19.26
N ALA A 414 -15.91 -2.99 19.47
CA ALA A 414 -15.05 -2.90 20.65
C ALA A 414 -15.84 -2.85 21.96
N LEU A 415 -16.92 -2.06 22.00
CA LEU A 415 -17.85 -2.02 23.13
C LEU A 415 -18.56 -3.36 23.34
N SER A 416 -18.93 -4.06 22.25
CA SER A 416 -19.53 -5.38 22.33
C SER A 416 -18.61 -6.40 23.03
N VAL A 417 -17.33 -6.42 22.65
CA VAL A 417 -16.31 -7.30 23.26
C VAL A 417 -15.99 -6.88 24.71
N ALA A 418 -15.90 -5.58 24.99
CA ALA A 418 -15.64 -5.06 26.35
C ALA A 418 -16.73 -5.46 27.36
N LEU A 419 -17.99 -5.43 26.92
CA LEU A 419 -19.18 -5.65 27.75
C LEU A 419 -19.71 -7.09 27.70
N GLY A 420 -19.32 -7.90 26.72
CA GLY A 420 -19.95 -9.21 26.46
C GLY A 420 -21.38 -9.12 25.94
N ARG A 421 -21.74 -8.04 25.25
CA ARG A 421 -23.09 -7.75 24.76
C ARG A 421 -23.07 -7.56 23.23
N PRO A 422 -23.92 -8.23 22.44
CA PRO A 422 -23.91 -8.10 20.96
C PRO A 422 -24.60 -6.80 20.52
N LEU A 423 -23.88 -5.67 20.51
CA LEU A 423 -24.46 -4.35 20.20
C LEU A 423 -24.71 -4.16 18.69
N VAL A 424 -23.91 -4.81 17.84
CA VAL A 424 -24.01 -4.78 16.36
C VAL A 424 -24.21 -6.19 15.78
N GLU A 425 -25.32 -6.80 16.21
CA GLU A 425 -25.89 -8.11 15.80
C GLU A 425 -25.07 -9.39 16.06
N GLU A 426 -23.77 -9.40 15.80
CA GLU A 426 -22.91 -10.60 15.88
C GLU A 426 -22.68 -11.07 17.34
N PRO A 427 -22.59 -12.38 17.60
CA PRO A 427 -22.36 -12.92 18.95
C PRO A 427 -20.97 -12.58 19.50
N VAL A 428 -20.90 -12.24 20.80
CA VAL A 428 -19.62 -12.13 21.52
C VAL A 428 -19.23 -13.51 22.04
N HIS A 429 -18.25 -14.15 21.41
CA HIS A 429 -17.79 -15.50 21.79
C HIS A 429 -16.83 -15.49 22.97
N SER A 430 -16.02 -14.43 23.11
CA SER A 430 -15.03 -14.33 24.18
C SER A 430 -14.84 -12.85 24.56
N PRO A 431 -15.59 -12.36 25.57
CA PRO A 431 -15.48 -10.99 26.03
C PRO A 431 -14.15 -10.75 26.75
N GLY A 432 -13.72 -9.49 26.79
CA GLY A 432 -12.48 -9.10 27.44
C GLY A 432 -12.13 -7.65 27.19
N ARG A 433 -10.95 -7.21 27.64
CA ARG A 433 -10.50 -5.83 27.45
C ARG A 433 -10.39 -5.47 25.97
N ALA A 434 -10.95 -4.34 25.57
CA ALA A 434 -10.83 -3.79 24.23
C ALA A 434 -9.96 -2.54 24.25
N TRP A 435 -9.10 -2.36 23.25
CA TRP A 435 -8.32 -1.14 23.04
C TRP A 435 -8.66 -0.56 21.68
N ILE A 436 -9.11 0.69 21.64
CA ILE A 436 -9.28 1.45 20.42
C ILE A 436 -8.13 2.44 20.31
N TYR A 437 -7.34 2.30 19.25
CA TYR A 437 -6.23 3.19 18.94
C TYR A 437 -6.53 3.87 17.60
N ASN A 438 -7.07 5.08 17.67
CA ASN A 438 -7.41 5.85 16.47
C ASN A 438 -6.27 6.82 16.13
N LEU A 439 -5.90 6.92 14.86
CA LEU A 439 -4.69 7.60 14.39
C LEU A 439 -4.99 8.89 13.59
N GLU A 440 -6.24 9.36 13.61
CA GLU A 440 -6.70 10.57 12.91
C GLU A 440 -7.37 11.58 13.86
N ASP A 441 -8.26 11.12 14.74
CA ASP A 441 -9.04 11.96 15.65
C ASP A 441 -8.28 12.25 16.97
N PRO A 442 -8.43 13.45 17.55
CA PRO A 442 -7.95 13.75 18.90
C PRO A 442 -8.78 13.03 19.98
N ARG A 443 -8.24 12.91 21.19
CA ARG A 443 -8.85 12.12 22.29
C ARG A 443 -10.23 12.63 22.72
N ASP A 444 -10.49 13.92 22.67
CA ASP A 444 -11.79 14.50 23.00
C ASP A 444 -12.87 14.06 22.00
N GLU A 445 -12.55 13.99 20.71
CA GLU A 445 -13.46 13.48 19.69
C GLU A 445 -13.72 11.98 19.86
N LEU A 446 -12.69 11.20 20.20
CA LEU A 446 -12.87 9.79 20.54
C LEU A 446 -13.80 9.59 21.76
N LEU A 447 -13.69 10.44 22.78
CA LEU A 447 -14.60 10.44 23.92
C LEU A 447 -16.04 10.81 23.51
N ARG A 448 -16.24 11.81 22.65
CA ARG A 448 -17.55 12.14 22.07
C ARG A 448 -18.17 10.94 21.35
N ARG A 449 -17.41 10.28 20.46
CA ARG A 449 -17.86 9.08 19.72
C ARG A 449 -18.24 7.92 20.63
N VAL A 450 -17.44 7.65 21.67
CA VAL A 450 -17.75 6.61 22.67
C VAL A 450 -19.00 7.00 23.49
N GLN A 451 -19.14 8.26 23.89
CA GLN A 451 -20.32 8.74 24.62
C GLN A 451 -21.61 8.61 23.78
N ALA A 452 -21.53 8.91 22.47
CA ALA A 452 -22.64 8.72 21.54
C ALA A 452 -23.10 7.26 21.49
N ALA A 453 -22.15 6.32 21.37
CA ALA A 453 -22.44 4.89 21.38
C ALA A 453 -23.02 4.41 22.72
N LEU A 454 -22.50 4.90 23.86
CA LEU A 454 -23.03 4.61 25.19
C LEU A 454 -24.50 5.06 25.32
N ILE A 455 -24.83 6.26 24.86
CA ILE A 455 -26.20 6.79 24.87
C ILE A 455 -27.11 5.97 23.93
N ALA A 456 -26.68 5.72 22.69
CA ALA A 456 -27.44 4.95 21.70
C ALA A 456 -27.83 3.55 22.18
N HIS A 457 -26.95 2.90 22.94
CA HIS A 457 -27.15 1.55 23.48
C HIS A 457 -27.61 1.51 24.95
N ARG A 458 -27.83 2.67 25.58
CA ARG A 458 -28.23 2.82 27.00
C ARG A 458 -27.29 2.08 27.96
N ILE A 459 -25.99 2.38 27.85
CA ILE A 459 -24.93 1.76 28.65
C ILE A 459 -24.37 2.79 29.65
N PRO A 460 -24.33 2.48 30.96
CA PRO A 460 -23.63 3.30 31.96
C PRO A 460 -22.11 3.36 31.67
N PRO A 461 -21.45 4.53 31.72
CA PRO A 461 -20.00 4.64 31.52
C PRO A 461 -19.15 3.81 32.50
N SER A 462 -19.68 3.55 33.70
CA SER A 462 -19.08 2.68 34.73
C SER A 462 -18.78 1.28 34.22
N ASP A 463 -19.61 0.75 33.32
CA ASP A 463 -19.53 -0.63 32.84
C ASP A 463 -18.30 -0.87 31.96
N LEU A 464 -17.64 0.20 31.49
CA LEU A 464 -16.40 0.15 30.70
C LEU A 464 -15.13 0.39 31.52
N ALA A 465 -15.25 0.77 32.80
CA ALA A 465 -14.09 1.11 33.62
C ALA A 465 -13.10 -0.07 33.71
N GLY A 466 -11.85 0.16 33.31
CA GLY A 466 -10.80 -0.89 33.25
C GLY A 466 -11.02 -1.98 32.18
N ARG A 467 -12.02 -1.82 31.31
CA ARG A 467 -12.36 -2.73 30.20
C ARG A 467 -12.10 -2.11 28.82
N LEU A 468 -12.33 -0.80 28.67
CA LEU A 468 -11.99 -0.05 27.45
C LEU A 468 -10.72 0.78 27.65
N PHE A 469 -9.79 0.66 26.72
CA PHE A 469 -8.66 1.57 26.52
C PHE A 469 -8.91 2.37 25.23
N LEU A 470 -8.51 3.63 25.20
CA LEU A 470 -8.86 4.57 24.14
C LEU A 470 -7.74 5.60 24.01
N ASP A 471 -7.01 5.60 22.90
CA ASP A 471 -5.86 6.47 22.70
C ASP A 471 -5.77 7.03 21.27
N SER A 472 -5.12 8.19 21.13
CA SER A 472 -5.04 8.94 19.88
C SER A 472 -3.61 8.97 19.33
N GLY A 473 -3.45 8.67 18.04
CA GLY A 473 -2.21 8.81 17.28
C GLY A 473 -1.70 10.25 17.17
N ARG A 474 -2.54 11.24 17.48
CA ARG A 474 -2.13 12.66 17.58
C ARG A 474 -1.39 12.97 18.88
N GLU A 475 -1.66 12.20 19.93
CA GLU A 475 -0.98 12.30 21.24
C GLU A 475 0.22 11.34 21.28
N GLN A 476 0.04 10.10 20.81
CA GLN A 476 1.05 9.05 20.82
C GLN A 476 1.06 8.31 19.46
N PRO A 477 2.00 8.63 18.54
CA PRO A 477 2.07 7.99 17.22
C PRO A 477 2.34 6.48 17.28
N LEU A 478 1.51 5.68 16.60
CA LEU A 478 1.61 4.22 16.56
C LEU A 478 2.24 3.73 15.24
N ILE A 479 3.53 4.03 15.02
CA ILE A 479 4.22 3.70 13.77
C ILE A 479 4.97 2.38 13.91
N LEU A 480 4.45 1.29 13.36
CA LEU A 480 5.05 -0.05 13.44
C LEU A 480 6.08 -0.34 12.35
N ALA A 481 5.99 0.33 11.20
CA ALA A 481 6.96 0.20 10.11
C ALA A 481 7.31 1.53 9.48
N THR A 482 8.56 1.67 9.02
CA THR A 482 9.06 2.86 8.32
C THR A 482 10.00 2.48 7.20
N ARG A 483 10.04 3.30 6.15
CA ARG A 483 11.13 3.29 5.18
C ARG A 483 12.35 4.01 5.79
N LEU A 484 13.55 3.47 5.57
CA LEU A 484 14.82 4.12 5.89
C LEU A 484 15.32 4.94 4.69
N PRO A 485 16.27 5.88 4.88
CA PRO A 485 16.83 6.66 3.77
C PRO A 485 17.53 5.83 2.69
N ASP A 486 17.94 4.59 3.00
CA ASP A 486 18.48 3.63 2.02
C ASP A 486 17.39 2.90 1.21
N GLY A 487 16.14 3.35 1.33
CA GLY A 487 14.98 2.78 0.67
C GLY A 487 14.42 1.51 1.30
N SER A 488 15.11 0.90 2.27
CA SER A 488 14.68 -0.35 2.91
C SER A 488 13.49 -0.15 3.86
N THR A 489 12.63 -1.17 3.97
CA THR A 489 11.48 -1.19 4.88
C THR A 489 11.86 -1.93 6.16
N VAL A 490 11.64 -1.31 7.32
CA VAL A 490 11.96 -1.90 8.63
C VAL A 490 10.82 -1.77 9.63
N ALA A 491 10.73 -2.73 10.55
CA ALA A 491 9.90 -2.64 11.74
C ALA A 491 10.50 -1.63 12.73
N THR A 492 9.67 -0.89 13.46
CA THR A 492 10.13 -0.02 14.55
C THR A 492 10.19 -0.78 15.88
N PRO A 493 10.96 -0.31 16.88
CA PRO A 493 10.96 -0.88 18.23
C PRO A 493 9.58 -0.87 18.93
N LEU A 494 8.61 -0.12 18.39
CA LEU A 494 7.27 -0.02 18.96
C LEU A 494 6.48 -1.32 18.85
N VAL A 495 6.84 -2.23 17.93
CA VAL A 495 6.21 -3.55 17.77
C VAL A 495 6.32 -4.36 19.06
N ASP A 496 7.52 -4.50 19.62
CA ASP A 496 7.74 -5.31 20.83
C ASP A 496 7.20 -4.61 22.08
N ALA A 497 7.27 -3.28 22.15
CA ALA A 497 6.65 -2.50 23.21
C ALA A 497 5.11 -2.63 23.22
N LEU A 498 4.48 -2.65 22.05
CA LEU A 498 3.04 -2.85 21.89
C LEU A 498 2.63 -4.27 22.30
N ILE A 499 3.38 -5.30 21.89
CA ILE A 499 3.16 -6.69 22.32
C ILE A 499 3.22 -6.81 23.84
N ALA A 500 4.24 -6.21 24.47
CA ALA A 500 4.39 -6.21 25.93
C ALA A 500 3.20 -5.53 26.63
N GLU A 501 2.74 -4.37 26.15
CA GLU A 501 1.60 -3.67 26.75
C GLU A 501 0.27 -4.42 26.55
N LEU A 502 -0.01 -4.93 25.35
CA LEU A 502 -1.19 -5.75 25.06
C LEU A 502 -1.26 -6.99 25.97
N THR A 503 -0.12 -7.66 26.15
CA THR A 503 0.01 -8.84 27.01
C THR A 503 -0.20 -8.48 28.49
N ARG A 504 0.49 -7.44 28.98
CA ARG A 504 0.38 -6.93 30.35
C ARG A 504 -1.04 -6.50 30.70
N ARG A 505 -1.74 -5.88 29.75
CA ARG A 505 -3.14 -5.47 29.87
C ARG A 505 -4.12 -6.61 29.60
N GLN A 506 -3.70 -7.75 29.07
CA GLN A 506 -4.56 -8.85 28.63
C GLN A 506 -5.67 -8.36 27.68
N VAL A 507 -5.30 -7.56 26.66
CA VAL A 507 -6.24 -7.05 25.67
C VAL A 507 -6.75 -8.21 24.81
N ARG A 508 -8.08 -8.33 24.68
CA ARG A 508 -8.75 -9.35 23.87
C ARG A 508 -8.95 -8.88 22.42
N LEU A 509 -9.21 -7.60 22.22
CA LEU A 509 -9.38 -6.96 20.92
C LEU A 509 -8.63 -5.62 20.86
N LEU A 510 -7.73 -5.47 19.89
CA LEU A 510 -7.16 -4.19 19.49
C LEU A 510 -7.83 -3.72 18.19
N VAL A 511 -8.26 -2.46 18.15
CA VAL A 511 -8.76 -1.78 16.95
C VAL A 511 -7.75 -0.70 16.56
N VAL A 512 -7.34 -0.68 15.29
CA VAL A 512 -6.40 0.31 14.72
C VAL A 512 -7.11 1.06 13.61
N ASP A 513 -7.38 2.36 13.83
CA ASP A 513 -8.25 3.14 12.96
C ASP A 513 -7.63 4.48 12.52
N PRO A 514 -7.12 4.64 11.28
CA PRO A 514 -6.97 3.65 10.22
C PRO A 514 -5.54 3.07 10.11
N PHE A 515 -5.45 1.89 9.51
CA PHE A 515 -4.22 1.15 9.21
C PHE A 515 -3.13 2.00 8.54
N VAL A 516 -3.49 2.80 7.53
CA VAL A 516 -2.53 3.59 6.72
C VAL A 516 -1.68 4.56 7.56
N LYS A 517 -2.21 5.03 8.69
CA LYS A 517 -1.47 5.94 9.59
C LYS A 517 -0.48 5.19 10.49
N SER A 518 -0.59 3.85 10.61
CA SER A 518 0.25 3.00 11.48
C SER A 518 1.61 2.65 10.88
N HIS A 519 1.93 3.15 9.68
CA HIS A 519 3.23 2.97 9.03
C HIS A 519 3.68 4.24 8.29
N ARG A 520 4.92 4.23 7.78
CA ARG A 520 5.52 5.23 6.89
C ARG A 520 6.04 4.52 5.64
N LEU A 521 5.11 3.88 4.94
CA LEU A 521 5.32 3.02 3.78
C LEU A 521 4.27 3.35 2.70
N GLU A 522 4.58 3.02 1.46
CA GLU A 522 3.75 3.27 0.27
C GLU A 522 2.54 2.31 0.22
N GLU A 523 1.33 2.83 0.39
CA GLU A 523 0.08 2.03 0.44
C GLU A 523 -0.29 1.39 -0.93
N ASN A 524 0.21 1.96 -2.04
CA ASN A 524 0.05 1.38 -3.37
C ASN A 524 1.04 0.24 -3.66
N ARG A 525 2.03 0.01 -2.79
CA ARG A 525 3.02 -1.08 -2.91
C ARG A 525 2.61 -2.30 -2.09
N ASN A 526 2.11 -3.31 -2.79
CA ASN A 526 1.67 -4.58 -2.19
C ASN A 526 2.73 -5.23 -1.28
N ASP A 527 4.02 -5.15 -1.62
CA ASP A 527 5.11 -5.72 -0.82
C ASP A 527 5.33 -4.99 0.52
N GLN A 528 5.15 -3.66 0.53
CA GLN A 528 5.26 -2.87 1.76
C GLN A 528 4.01 -2.99 2.64
N VAL A 529 2.82 -3.08 2.03
CA VAL A 529 1.56 -3.35 2.73
C VAL A 529 1.55 -4.75 3.35
N ASP A 530 2.04 -5.76 2.63
CA ASP A 530 2.19 -7.13 3.14
C ASP A 530 3.17 -7.21 4.33
N PHE A 531 4.29 -6.48 4.25
CA PHE A 531 5.21 -6.36 5.40
C PHE A 531 4.52 -5.74 6.62
N ALA A 532 3.78 -4.64 6.47
CA ALA A 532 3.05 -4.01 7.56
C ALA A 532 1.94 -4.92 8.12
N ALA A 533 1.21 -5.65 7.27
CA ALA A 533 0.19 -6.61 7.69
C ALA A 533 0.80 -7.84 8.40
N THR A 534 2.00 -8.27 7.98
CA THR A 534 2.78 -9.33 8.63
C THR A 534 3.23 -8.92 10.03
N LEU A 535 3.64 -7.66 10.24
CA LEU A 535 3.93 -7.14 11.59
C LEU A 535 2.68 -7.13 12.48
N TRP A 536 1.51 -6.72 11.95
CA TRP A 536 0.26 -6.80 12.69
C TRP A 536 -0.15 -8.25 13.03
N SER A 537 0.16 -9.20 12.15
CA SER A 537 -0.05 -10.63 12.40
C SER A 537 0.86 -11.15 13.52
N ARG A 538 2.14 -10.75 13.55
CA ARG A 538 3.06 -11.00 14.67
C ARG A 538 2.54 -10.39 15.98
N VAL A 539 2.00 -9.16 15.95
CA VAL A 539 1.42 -8.51 17.13
C VAL A 539 0.22 -9.30 17.65
N ALA A 540 -0.71 -9.69 16.78
CA ALA A 540 -1.90 -10.46 17.14
C ALA A 540 -1.53 -11.81 17.78
N ASP A 541 -0.63 -12.56 17.14
CA ASP A 541 -0.19 -13.87 17.60
C ASP A 541 0.55 -13.81 18.94
N ALA A 542 1.61 -12.99 19.02
CA ALA A 542 2.47 -12.89 20.20
C ALA A 542 1.74 -12.33 21.43
N ALA A 543 0.86 -11.34 21.25
CA ALA A 543 0.04 -10.80 22.34
C ALA A 543 -1.18 -11.66 22.66
N GLY A 544 -1.54 -12.62 21.79
CA GLY A 544 -2.74 -13.43 21.93
C GLY A 544 -4.03 -12.60 21.94
N CYS A 545 -4.15 -11.60 21.06
CA CYS A 545 -5.36 -10.79 20.89
C CYS A 545 -5.94 -10.96 19.47
N ALA A 546 -7.17 -10.52 19.25
CA ALA A 546 -7.63 -10.24 17.89
C ALA A 546 -7.23 -8.80 17.51
N VAL A 547 -6.84 -8.57 16.26
CA VAL A 547 -6.53 -7.24 15.73
C VAL A 547 -7.50 -6.90 14.61
N LEU A 548 -8.20 -5.78 14.74
CA LEU A 548 -9.08 -5.21 13.71
C LEU A 548 -8.42 -3.98 13.09
N LEU A 549 -8.01 -4.10 11.83
CA LEU A 549 -7.43 -3.01 11.04
C LEU A 549 -8.54 -2.32 10.23
N VAL A 550 -8.72 -1.01 10.42
CA VAL A 550 -9.69 -0.23 9.64
C VAL A 550 -8.99 0.40 8.43
N HIS A 551 -9.58 0.27 7.24
CA HIS A 551 -8.99 0.74 5.98
C HIS A 551 -10.02 1.45 5.07
N HIS A 552 -9.55 2.36 4.20
CA HIS A 552 -10.37 3.20 3.32
C HIS A 552 -10.19 2.79 1.84
N PHE A 553 -11.19 2.15 1.23
CA PHE A 553 -11.13 1.77 -0.19
C PHE A 553 -11.65 2.87 -1.11
N ARG A 554 -11.19 2.87 -2.36
CA ARG A 554 -11.73 3.74 -3.43
C ARG A 554 -13.16 3.32 -3.78
N LYS A 555 -14.04 4.26 -4.14
CA LYS A 555 -15.41 3.97 -4.59
C LYS A 555 -15.38 3.15 -5.89
N GLY A 556 -16.13 2.05 -5.97
CA GLY A 556 -16.35 1.34 -7.25
C GLY A 556 -16.61 -0.18 -7.20
N GLY A 557 -16.46 -0.85 -6.05
CA GLY A 557 -16.65 -2.30 -5.97
C GLY A 557 -18.11 -2.77 -5.79
N ILE A 558 -18.41 -3.96 -6.31
CA ILE A 558 -19.70 -4.64 -6.16
C ILE A 558 -19.72 -5.42 -4.82
N ALA A 559 -20.89 -5.51 -4.20
CA ALA A 559 -21.04 -6.08 -2.86
C ALA A 559 -20.88 -7.61 -2.81
N GLY A 560 -20.28 -8.13 -1.74
CA GLY A 560 -20.07 -9.58 -1.51
C GLY A 560 -18.89 -10.21 -2.26
N ASP A 561 -18.10 -9.38 -2.97
CA ASP A 561 -16.93 -9.77 -3.75
C ASP A 561 -15.63 -9.13 -3.19
N ALA A 562 -14.49 -9.78 -3.41
CA ALA A 562 -13.17 -9.26 -3.05
C ALA A 562 -12.81 -7.98 -3.84
N ASP A 563 -13.44 -7.76 -5.01
CA ASP A 563 -13.33 -6.54 -5.81
C ASP A 563 -13.79 -5.26 -5.06
N ALA A 564 -14.53 -5.39 -3.93
CA ALA A 564 -14.79 -4.27 -3.01
C ALA A 564 -13.51 -3.68 -2.35
N PHE A 565 -12.40 -4.41 -2.41
CA PHE A 565 -11.11 -4.07 -1.82
C PHE A 565 -10.05 -3.79 -2.91
N ARG A 566 -10.47 -3.51 -4.16
CA ARG A 566 -9.56 -3.22 -5.28
C ARG A 566 -8.66 -2.02 -4.96
N GLY A 567 -7.36 -2.28 -4.80
CA GLY A 567 -6.35 -1.32 -4.33
C GLY A 567 -5.77 -1.63 -2.94
N ALA A 568 -6.30 -2.63 -2.24
CA ALA A 568 -5.85 -3.08 -0.91
C ALA A 568 -5.72 -4.62 -0.82
N SER A 569 -5.50 -5.29 -1.95
CA SER A 569 -5.50 -6.77 -2.03
C SER A 569 -4.49 -7.40 -1.08
N ALA A 570 -3.26 -6.88 -0.99
CA ALA A 570 -2.24 -7.39 -0.06
C ALA A 570 -2.70 -7.40 1.41
N LEU A 571 -3.39 -6.34 1.86
CA LEU A 571 -3.92 -6.25 3.22
C LEU A 571 -5.05 -7.27 3.47
N VAL A 572 -5.92 -7.50 2.47
CA VAL A 572 -6.97 -8.52 2.52
C VAL A 572 -6.40 -9.93 2.44
N ASP A 573 -5.30 -10.11 1.71
CA ASP A 573 -4.63 -11.39 1.51
C ASP A 573 -3.93 -11.87 2.78
N ALA A 574 -3.23 -10.98 3.48
CA ALA A 574 -2.71 -11.22 4.82
C ALA A 574 -3.81 -11.40 5.89
N ALA A 575 -4.98 -10.76 5.73
CA ALA A 575 -6.07 -10.85 6.70
C ALA A 575 -6.82 -12.19 6.67
N ARG A 576 -7.17 -12.73 7.85
CA ARG A 576 -7.89 -14.00 7.96
C ARG A 576 -9.40 -13.85 7.71
N ALA A 577 -9.95 -12.66 7.95
CA ALA A 577 -11.30 -12.27 7.60
C ALA A 577 -11.34 -10.80 7.17
N ALA A 578 -12.27 -10.44 6.28
CA ALA A 578 -12.51 -9.07 5.85
C ALA A 578 -14.01 -8.75 5.77
N VAL A 579 -14.40 -7.63 6.41
CA VAL A 579 -15.76 -7.08 6.42
C VAL A 579 -15.77 -5.79 5.61
N ALA A 580 -16.68 -5.71 4.64
CA ALA A 580 -16.97 -4.51 3.88
C ALA A 580 -18.21 -3.80 4.44
N LEU A 581 -18.14 -2.47 4.68
CA LEU A 581 -19.35 -1.67 4.89
C LEU A 581 -19.76 -0.96 3.61
N ARG A 582 -21.05 -1.01 3.29
CA ARG A 582 -21.65 -0.32 2.14
C ARG A 582 -22.93 0.39 2.58
N ALA A 583 -23.15 1.62 2.10
CA ALA A 583 -24.44 2.29 2.26
C ALA A 583 -25.54 1.59 1.46
N MET A 584 -26.78 1.75 1.89
CA MET A 584 -27.96 1.24 1.18
C MET A 584 -28.06 1.84 -0.24
N ASP A 585 -28.26 0.98 -1.25
CA ASP A 585 -28.54 1.45 -2.61
C ASP A 585 -30.02 1.82 -2.81
N GLU A 586 -30.35 2.49 -3.93
CA GLU A 586 -31.72 2.93 -4.21
C GLU A 586 -32.74 1.77 -4.24
N LYS A 587 -32.35 0.60 -4.77
CA LYS A 587 -33.26 -0.56 -4.87
C LYS A 587 -33.48 -1.22 -3.53
N GLU A 588 -32.46 -1.24 -2.68
CA GLU A 588 -32.59 -1.67 -1.29
C GLU A 588 -33.47 -0.71 -0.48
N ALA A 589 -33.30 0.61 -0.66
CA ALA A 589 -34.15 1.61 -0.03
C ALA A 589 -35.62 1.43 -0.44
N GLU A 590 -35.89 1.33 -1.75
CA GLU A 590 -37.21 1.04 -2.31
C GLU A 590 -37.79 -0.28 -1.76
N ARG A 591 -36.98 -1.34 -1.69
CA ARG A 591 -37.38 -2.66 -1.18
C ARG A 591 -37.73 -2.63 0.30
N PHE A 592 -37.03 -1.83 1.11
CA PHE A 592 -37.28 -1.75 2.55
C PHE A 592 -38.27 -0.65 2.95
N GLY A 593 -38.72 0.18 2.00
CA GLY A 593 -39.60 1.31 2.27
C GLY A 593 -38.89 2.41 3.07
N ILE A 594 -37.63 2.69 2.72
CA ILE A 594 -36.82 3.78 3.27
C ILE A 594 -36.74 4.90 2.24
N ASP A 595 -36.97 6.14 2.66
CA ASP A 595 -36.88 7.31 1.78
C ASP A 595 -35.46 7.49 1.24
N GLU A 596 -35.33 7.98 0.00
CA GLU A 596 -34.03 8.06 -0.68
C GLU A 596 -33.03 8.96 0.07
N ASP A 597 -33.52 10.03 0.70
CA ASP A 597 -32.70 10.94 1.53
C ASP A 597 -32.23 10.27 2.83
N GLU A 598 -32.97 9.30 3.37
CA GLU A 598 -32.62 8.59 4.61
C GLU A 598 -31.71 7.38 4.41
N ARG A 599 -31.62 6.83 3.19
CA ARG A 599 -30.87 5.57 2.90
C ARG A 599 -29.39 5.62 3.36
N TRP A 600 -28.79 6.81 3.37
CA TRP A 600 -27.40 7.03 3.81
C TRP A 600 -27.18 6.74 5.31
N PHE A 601 -28.23 6.75 6.12
CA PHE A 601 -28.18 6.32 7.51
C PHE A 601 -28.17 4.79 7.67
N PHE A 602 -28.38 4.02 6.60
CA PHE A 602 -28.40 2.56 6.68
C PHE A 602 -27.20 1.95 5.96
N VAL A 603 -26.46 1.11 6.67
CA VAL A 603 -25.26 0.45 6.15
C VAL A 603 -25.34 -1.06 6.35
N ARG A 604 -24.88 -1.79 5.35
CA ARG A 604 -24.79 -3.26 5.33
C ARG A 604 -23.35 -3.65 5.64
N ALA A 605 -23.17 -4.62 6.54
CA ALA A 605 -21.89 -5.23 6.84
C ALA A 605 -21.79 -6.59 6.11
N ASP A 606 -21.04 -6.61 5.01
CA ASP A 606 -20.86 -7.79 4.17
C ASP A 606 -19.54 -8.51 4.51
N ASN A 607 -19.61 -9.80 4.77
CA ASN A 607 -18.45 -10.67 4.93
C ASN A 607 -17.81 -10.99 3.58
N ALA A 608 -16.88 -10.15 3.13
CA ALA A 608 -16.22 -10.27 1.83
C ALA A 608 -15.17 -11.38 1.76
N LYS A 609 -14.49 -11.65 2.88
CA LYS A 609 -13.55 -12.79 3.00
C LYS A 609 -13.75 -13.49 4.34
N LEU A 610 -14.08 -14.78 4.28
CA LEU A 610 -14.16 -15.67 5.44
C LEU A 610 -13.42 -16.96 5.11
N ASN A 611 -12.25 -17.17 5.71
CA ASN A 611 -11.43 -18.36 5.46
C ASN A 611 -11.68 -19.51 6.46
N LEU A 612 -12.50 -19.32 7.50
CA LEU A 612 -12.62 -20.24 8.64
C LEU A 612 -14.07 -20.50 9.10
N ALA A 613 -15.06 -19.93 8.42
CA ALA A 613 -16.48 -20.06 8.69
C ALA A 613 -17.28 -20.03 7.37
N PRO A 614 -18.46 -20.67 7.30
CA PRO A 614 -19.37 -20.51 6.18
C PRO A 614 -19.88 -19.07 6.08
N ARG A 615 -20.25 -18.62 4.88
CA ARG A 615 -20.90 -17.32 4.69
C ARG A 615 -22.26 -17.31 5.42
N PRO A 616 -22.62 -16.25 6.16
CA PRO A 616 -23.96 -16.09 6.71
C PRO A 616 -25.04 -16.13 5.62
N LEU A 617 -26.23 -16.62 5.97
CA LEU A 617 -27.37 -16.70 5.05
C LEU A 617 -28.06 -15.34 4.83
N ASP A 618 -28.04 -14.49 5.87
CA ASP A 618 -28.65 -13.16 5.87
C ASP A 618 -27.58 -12.07 6.00
N ALA A 619 -27.86 -10.89 5.44
CA ALA A 619 -26.95 -9.74 5.51
C ALA A 619 -27.17 -8.93 6.80
N THR A 620 -26.08 -8.64 7.52
CA THR A 620 -26.09 -7.84 8.74
C THR A 620 -26.34 -6.37 8.40
N TRP A 621 -27.44 -5.83 8.91
CA TRP A 621 -27.87 -4.46 8.66
C TRP A 621 -27.76 -3.58 9.90
N LEU A 622 -27.40 -2.31 9.68
CA LEU A 622 -27.06 -1.35 10.72
C LEU A 622 -27.63 0.03 10.38
N GLN A 623 -27.99 0.80 11.40
CA GLN A 623 -28.41 2.19 11.28
C GLN A 623 -27.40 3.09 12.00
N LEU A 624 -26.90 4.09 11.28
CA LEU A 624 -26.08 5.19 11.75
C LEU A 624 -26.99 6.30 12.29
N ARG A 625 -27.06 6.43 13.61
CA ARG A 625 -27.91 7.41 14.30
C ARG A 625 -27.09 8.63 14.68
N SER A 626 -27.62 9.82 14.41
CA SER A 626 -27.10 11.05 15.01
C SER A 626 -27.57 11.14 16.46
N ILE A 627 -26.64 11.16 17.41
CA ILE A 627 -26.92 11.25 18.85
C ILE A 627 -26.54 12.65 19.31
N THR A 628 -27.49 13.33 19.96
CA THR A 628 -27.22 14.60 20.64
C THR A 628 -26.57 14.30 21.99
N LEU A 629 -25.35 14.77 22.19
CA LEU A 629 -24.60 14.61 23.43
C LEU A 629 -25.06 15.65 24.49
N PRO A 630 -24.78 15.42 25.79
CA PRO A 630 -25.16 16.37 26.85
C PRO A 630 -24.56 17.77 26.74
N ASN A 631 -23.49 17.93 25.94
CA ASN A 631 -22.86 19.22 25.64
C ASN A 631 -23.46 19.93 24.40
N GLY A 632 -24.43 19.31 23.72
CA GLY A 632 -25.06 19.83 22.50
C GLY A 632 -24.45 19.33 21.18
N ASP A 633 -23.33 18.61 21.21
CA ASP A 633 -22.71 18.08 19.98
C ASP A 633 -23.57 16.97 19.36
N HIS A 634 -23.58 16.87 18.02
CA HIS A 634 -24.26 15.80 17.28
C HIS A 634 -23.24 14.80 16.73
N VAL A 635 -23.30 13.55 17.19
CA VAL A 635 -22.25 12.54 16.91
C VAL A 635 -22.87 11.22 16.47
N GLN A 636 -22.29 10.63 15.43
CA GLN A 636 -22.77 9.39 14.83
C GLN A 636 -22.45 8.18 15.72
N ALA A 637 -23.47 7.39 16.05
CA ALA A 637 -23.37 6.08 16.67
C ALA A 637 -24.02 5.01 15.77
N VAL A 638 -23.47 3.80 15.78
CA VAL A 638 -24.09 2.66 15.09
C VAL A 638 -25.13 1.98 15.99
N ALA A 639 -26.18 1.46 15.40
CA ALA A 639 -27.15 0.59 16.06
C ALA A 639 -27.56 -0.57 15.14
N ARG A 640 -27.97 -1.69 15.74
CA ARG A 640 -28.68 -2.78 15.06
C ARG A 640 -29.91 -2.23 14.32
N TRP A 641 -30.05 -2.57 13.03
CA TRP A 641 -31.29 -2.36 12.29
C TRP A 641 -31.67 -3.63 11.54
N ARG A 642 -32.91 -4.05 11.68
CA ARG A 642 -33.46 -5.16 10.91
C ARG A 642 -34.45 -4.58 9.89
N PRO A 643 -34.30 -4.87 8.59
CA PRO A 643 -35.35 -4.53 7.63
C PRO A 643 -36.65 -5.22 8.05
N ALA A 644 -37.75 -4.50 7.96
CA ALA A 644 -39.06 -5.09 8.21
C ALA A 644 -39.39 -6.10 7.10
N SER A 645 -40.16 -7.14 7.42
CA SER A 645 -40.62 -8.09 6.39
C SER A 645 -41.48 -7.36 5.35
N VAL A 646 -41.29 -7.66 4.06
CA VAL A 646 -42.20 -7.19 3.01
C VAL A 646 -43.62 -7.77 3.15
N PHE A 647 -43.78 -8.80 3.99
CA PHE A 647 -45.06 -9.39 4.36
C PHE A 647 -45.61 -8.85 5.69
N LYS A 648 -44.97 -7.86 6.36
CA LYS A 648 -45.38 -7.41 7.71
C LYS A 648 -46.82 -6.88 7.75
N ASP A 649 -47.28 -6.26 6.65
CA ASP A 649 -48.61 -5.64 6.51
C ASP A 649 -49.59 -6.57 5.77
N LEU A 650 -49.17 -7.78 5.41
CA LEU A 650 -49.97 -8.80 4.74
C LEU A 650 -50.39 -9.89 5.73
N THR A 651 -51.68 -9.96 6.04
CA THR A 651 -52.23 -11.09 6.79
C THR A 651 -52.17 -12.38 5.97
N LEU A 652 -52.23 -13.55 6.63
CA LEU A 652 -52.30 -14.84 5.93
C LEU A 652 -53.53 -14.92 5.01
N ALA A 653 -54.67 -14.37 5.43
CA ALA A 653 -55.88 -14.29 4.60
C ALA A 653 -55.67 -13.40 3.35
N ALA A 654 -55.16 -12.17 3.52
CA ALA A 654 -54.88 -11.27 2.38
C ALA A 654 -53.82 -11.85 1.43
N SER A 655 -52.84 -12.58 1.97
CA SER A 655 -51.85 -13.31 1.17
C SER A 655 -52.49 -14.42 0.34
N ALA A 656 -53.38 -15.22 0.95
CA ALA A 656 -54.10 -16.29 0.26
C ALA A 656 -55.00 -15.75 -0.87
N ASP A 657 -55.75 -14.67 -0.61
CA ASP A 657 -56.60 -14.02 -1.61
C ASP A 657 -55.78 -13.45 -2.77
N LEU A 658 -54.62 -12.82 -2.47
CA LEU A 658 -53.70 -12.30 -3.48
C LEU A 658 -53.07 -13.42 -4.32
N ILE A 659 -52.69 -14.55 -3.70
CA ILE A 659 -52.19 -15.73 -4.41
C ILE A 659 -53.27 -16.31 -5.34
N GLU A 660 -54.52 -16.40 -4.91
CA GLU A 660 -55.63 -16.88 -5.74
C GLU A 660 -55.92 -15.96 -6.93
N GLN A 661 -55.92 -14.64 -6.73
CA GLN A 661 -56.09 -13.65 -7.82
C GLN A 661 -54.92 -13.67 -8.82
N LEU A 662 -53.68 -13.89 -8.36
CA LEU A 662 -52.50 -14.03 -9.21
C LEU A 662 -52.45 -15.37 -9.95
N GLY A 663 -52.98 -16.43 -9.35
CA GLY A 663 -53.02 -17.78 -9.90
C GLY A 663 -54.19 -18.04 -10.87
N SER A 664 -55.22 -17.19 -10.84
CA SER A 664 -56.40 -17.28 -11.69
C SER A 664 -56.20 -16.60 -13.06
N PRO A 665 -56.91 -17.05 -14.12
CA PRO A 665 -57.02 -16.28 -15.35
C PRO A 665 -57.71 -14.93 -15.11
N ARG A 666 -57.28 -13.90 -15.84
CA ARG A 666 -57.91 -12.58 -15.87
C ARG A 666 -59.17 -12.59 -16.74
N ASP A 667 -59.97 -11.53 -16.66
CA ASP A 667 -61.17 -11.32 -17.50
C ASP A 667 -60.91 -11.37 -19.01
N ASP A 668 -59.69 -11.01 -19.44
CA ASP A 668 -59.24 -11.09 -20.83
C ASP A 668 -58.75 -12.50 -21.26
N GLY A 669 -58.84 -13.48 -20.36
CA GLY A 669 -58.38 -14.87 -20.55
C GLY A 669 -56.87 -15.04 -20.50
N GLU A 670 -56.08 -13.99 -20.34
CA GLU A 670 -54.63 -14.11 -20.13
C GLU A 670 -54.30 -14.44 -18.66
N ARG A 671 -53.13 -15.03 -18.41
CA ARG A 671 -52.60 -15.25 -17.07
C ARG A 671 -51.53 -14.21 -16.74
N TRP A 672 -51.49 -13.80 -15.47
CA TRP A 672 -50.45 -12.93 -14.91
C TRP A 672 -49.04 -13.50 -15.17
N SER A 673 -48.04 -12.63 -15.28
CA SER A 673 -46.64 -12.98 -15.53
C SER A 673 -45.74 -12.67 -14.35
N ALA A 674 -44.79 -13.55 -14.08
CA ALA A 674 -43.69 -13.28 -13.15
C ALA A 674 -42.69 -12.21 -13.65
N ARG A 675 -42.74 -11.85 -14.94
CA ARG A 675 -41.72 -11.03 -15.62
C ARG A 675 -42.16 -9.57 -15.74
N PRO A 676 -41.39 -8.58 -15.21
CA PRO A 676 -41.69 -7.16 -15.39
C PRO A 676 -41.78 -6.70 -16.85
N GLN A 677 -41.12 -7.41 -17.78
CA GLN A 677 -41.17 -7.07 -19.21
C GLN A 677 -42.54 -7.36 -19.86
N ASP A 678 -43.39 -8.20 -19.25
CA ASP A 678 -44.77 -8.43 -19.68
C ASP A 678 -45.71 -7.36 -19.06
N SER A 679 -45.42 -6.08 -19.30
CA SER A 679 -46.00 -4.94 -18.55
C SER A 679 -47.53 -4.93 -18.43
N ASP A 680 -48.26 -5.37 -19.47
CA ASP A 680 -49.73 -5.42 -19.51
C ASP A 680 -50.35 -6.46 -18.55
N ARG A 681 -49.55 -7.45 -18.15
CA ARG A 681 -49.96 -8.61 -17.35
C ARG A 681 -48.96 -8.93 -16.24
N TRP A 682 -48.08 -8.00 -15.87
CA TRP A 682 -47.09 -8.25 -14.84
C TRP A 682 -47.77 -8.33 -13.47
N ALA A 683 -47.51 -9.44 -12.76
CA ALA A 683 -48.12 -9.75 -11.47
C ALA A 683 -47.86 -8.67 -10.41
N GLY A 684 -46.69 -8.03 -10.45
CA GLY A 684 -46.35 -7.00 -9.47
C GLY A 684 -47.24 -5.77 -9.55
N THR A 685 -47.83 -5.44 -10.71
CA THR A 685 -48.82 -4.35 -10.84
C THR A 685 -50.10 -4.61 -10.03
N LEU A 686 -50.47 -5.88 -9.82
CA LEU A 686 -51.58 -6.23 -8.91
C LEU A 686 -51.12 -6.18 -7.45
N ILE A 687 -49.90 -6.64 -7.17
CA ILE A 687 -49.37 -6.62 -5.80
C ILE A 687 -49.20 -5.18 -5.30
N THR A 688 -48.67 -4.26 -6.10
CA THR A 688 -48.55 -2.84 -5.73
C THR A 688 -49.90 -2.18 -5.50
N SER A 689 -50.93 -2.50 -6.30
CA SER A 689 -52.27 -1.90 -6.16
C SER A 689 -53.07 -2.47 -4.98
N VAL A 690 -52.91 -3.75 -4.65
CA VAL A 690 -53.59 -4.40 -3.51
C VAL A 690 -52.90 -4.12 -2.18
N VAL A 691 -51.55 -4.12 -2.15
CA VAL A 691 -50.76 -4.00 -0.92
C VAL A 691 -50.32 -2.56 -0.63
N GLY A 692 -50.35 -1.67 -1.62
CA GLY A 692 -49.85 -0.29 -1.48
C GLY A 692 -48.31 -0.22 -1.38
N CYS A 693 -47.61 -1.23 -1.89
CA CYS A 693 -46.16 -1.38 -1.78
C CYS A 693 -45.40 -0.85 -3.00
N THR A 694 -44.08 -0.71 -2.88
CA THR A 694 -43.18 -0.33 -3.99
C THR A 694 -43.01 -1.44 -5.04
N GLU A 695 -42.40 -1.14 -6.18
CA GLU A 695 -42.20 -2.12 -7.26
C GLU A 695 -41.24 -3.23 -6.82
N GLU A 696 -40.13 -2.89 -6.15
CA GLU A 696 -39.18 -3.86 -5.60
C GLU A 696 -39.75 -4.67 -4.41
N GLN A 697 -40.68 -4.10 -3.62
CA GLN A 697 -41.45 -4.86 -2.63
C GLN A 697 -42.35 -5.89 -3.31
N ALA A 698 -43.10 -5.50 -4.35
CA ALA A 698 -43.94 -6.41 -5.13
C ALA A 698 -43.13 -7.54 -5.78
N ARG A 699 -41.94 -7.24 -6.32
CA ARG A 699 -40.99 -8.24 -6.83
C ARG A 699 -40.54 -9.21 -5.73
N THR A 700 -40.25 -8.71 -4.53
CA THR A 700 -39.83 -9.54 -3.39
C THR A 700 -40.96 -10.46 -2.90
N ILE A 701 -42.18 -9.93 -2.78
CA ILE A 701 -43.39 -10.69 -2.38
C ILE A 701 -43.65 -11.83 -3.38
N LEU A 702 -43.66 -11.51 -4.68
CA LEU A 702 -43.87 -12.48 -5.75
C LEU A 702 -42.79 -13.58 -5.79
N ALA A 703 -41.53 -13.21 -5.59
CA ALA A 703 -40.43 -14.16 -5.48
C ALA A 703 -40.58 -15.08 -4.24
N GLY A 704 -41.12 -14.54 -3.14
CA GLY A 704 -41.47 -15.32 -1.94
C GLY A 704 -42.53 -16.39 -2.24
N TYR A 705 -43.64 -16.02 -2.88
CA TYR A 705 -44.70 -16.97 -3.27
C TYR A 705 -44.23 -18.04 -4.27
N LEU A 706 -43.36 -17.68 -5.21
CA LEU A 706 -42.74 -18.64 -6.15
C LEU A 706 -41.77 -19.59 -5.43
N LYS A 707 -40.95 -19.09 -4.49
CA LYS A 707 -40.00 -19.92 -3.72
C LYS A 707 -40.72 -20.85 -2.74
N GLY A 708 -41.81 -20.37 -2.13
CA GLY A 708 -42.70 -21.16 -1.28
C GLY A 708 -43.68 -22.08 -2.03
N GLN A 709 -43.57 -22.15 -3.36
CA GLN A 709 -44.40 -22.98 -4.26
C GLN A 709 -45.92 -22.68 -4.27
N ALA A 710 -46.38 -21.68 -3.51
CA ALA A 710 -47.76 -21.21 -3.52
C ALA A 710 -48.20 -20.63 -4.87
N LEU A 711 -47.24 -20.09 -5.64
CA LEU A 711 -47.38 -19.79 -7.06
C LEU A 711 -46.38 -20.62 -7.88
N ARG A 712 -46.78 -21.03 -9.09
CA ARG A 712 -45.94 -21.71 -10.08
C ARG A 712 -46.05 -21.06 -11.46
N ILE A 713 -45.00 -21.17 -12.26
CA ILE A 713 -44.99 -20.72 -13.66
C ILE A 713 -45.39 -21.90 -14.56
N VAL A 714 -46.47 -21.75 -15.30
CA VAL A 714 -47.01 -22.74 -16.23
C VAL A 714 -47.03 -22.22 -17.67
N ASP A 715 -46.87 -23.11 -18.64
CA ASP A 715 -47.11 -22.80 -20.05
C ASP A 715 -48.62 -22.95 -20.34
N TYR A 716 -49.22 -21.92 -20.96
CA TYR A 716 -50.63 -21.89 -21.36
C TYR A 716 -50.81 -21.33 -22.77
N GLN A 717 -51.90 -21.69 -23.44
CA GLN A 717 -52.25 -21.15 -24.75
C GLN A 717 -52.95 -19.80 -24.59
N SER A 718 -52.28 -18.71 -24.97
CA SER A 718 -52.82 -17.34 -24.89
C SER A 718 -54.06 -17.18 -25.78
N PRO A 719 -55.24 -16.85 -25.24
CA PRO A 719 -56.43 -16.59 -26.05
C PRO A 719 -56.25 -15.37 -26.97
N LYS A 720 -55.52 -14.34 -26.48
CA LYS A 720 -55.30 -13.06 -27.18
C LYS A 720 -54.29 -13.16 -28.32
N GLN A 721 -53.20 -13.93 -28.14
CA GLN A 721 -52.11 -14.06 -29.12
C GLN A 721 -52.05 -15.42 -29.82
N ARG A 722 -52.93 -16.38 -29.47
CA ARG A 722 -53.05 -17.73 -30.06
C ARG A 722 -51.72 -18.51 -30.10
N LYS A 723 -50.86 -18.30 -29.10
CA LYS A 723 -49.55 -18.94 -28.97
C LYS A 723 -49.29 -19.35 -27.52
N ALA A 724 -48.36 -20.29 -27.32
CA ALA A 724 -47.91 -20.65 -25.98
C ALA A 724 -47.23 -19.44 -25.30
N ARG A 725 -47.62 -19.13 -24.07
CA ARG A 725 -47.01 -18.14 -23.19
C ARG A 725 -46.83 -18.74 -21.79
N LYS A 726 -45.89 -18.19 -21.02
CA LYS A 726 -45.76 -18.49 -19.59
C LYS A 726 -46.67 -17.60 -18.76
N GLY A 727 -47.43 -18.18 -17.84
CA GLY A 727 -48.31 -17.50 -16.90
C GLY A 727 -48.19 -18.07 -15.50
N LEU A 728 -48.81 -17.41 -14.53
CA LEU A 728 -48.89 -17.86 -13.15
C LEU A 728 -50.10 -18.76 -12.92
N GLU A 729 -49.95 -19.67 -11.97
CA GLU A 729 -51.00 -20.50 -11.40
C GLU A 729 -50.71 -20.73 -9.92
N HIS A 730 -51.75 -20.72 -9.07
CA HIS A 730 -51.63 -21.03 -7.65
C HIS A 730 -51.64 -22.55 -7.37
N ASP A 731 -51.13 -22.96 -6.22
CA ASP A 731 -51.45 -24.25 -5.61
C ASP A 731 -52.70 -24.12 -4.72
N PRO A 732 -53.82 -24.79 -5.05
CA PRO A 732 -55.02 -24.79 -4.22
C PRO A 732 -54.80 -25.31 -2.80
N GLN A 733 -53.85 -26.24 -2.59
CA GLN A 733 -53.55 -26.76 -1.24
C GLN A 733 -52.83 -25.71 -0.38
N ALA A 734 -51.90 -24.94 -0.97
CA ALA A 734 -51.23 -23.86 -0.28
C ALA A 734 -52.20 -22.74 0.14
N VAL A 735 -53.12 -22.35 -0.74
CA VAL A 735 -54.15 -21.33 -0.46
C VAL A 735 -55.14 -21.82 0.60
N ALA A 736 -55.58 -23.09 0.54
CA ALA A 736 -56.45 -23.67 1.56
C ALA A 736 -55.77 -23.73 2.93
N GLY A 737 -54.51 -24.16 2.99
CA GLY A 737 -53.73 -24.20 4.24
C GLY A 737 -53.51 -22.82 4.85
N MET A 738 -53.20 -21.80 4.05
CA MET A 738 -53.07 -20.42 4.51
C MET A 738 -54.39 -19.86 5.07
N ARG A 739 -55.52 -20.14 4.44
CA ARG A 739 -56.84 -19.73 4.95
C ARG A 739 -57.21 -20.43 6.27
N LEU A 740 -56.87 -21.71 6.40
CA LEU A 740 -57.16 -22.48 7.61
C LEU A 740 -56.33 -21.99 8.81
N HIS A 741 -55.02 -21.74 8.62
CA HIS A 741 -54.20 -21.10 9.65
C HIS A 741 -54.64 -19.65 9.96
N ALA A 742 -55.11 -18.88 8.97
CA ALA A 742 -55.67 -17.55 9.21
C ALA A 742 -56.99 -17.57 10.01
N GLN A 743 -57.72 -18.69 10.02
CA GLN A 743 -58.88 -18.90 10.90
C GLN A 743 -58.41 -19.28 12.31
N GLU A 744 -57.47 -20.22 12.43
CA GLU A 744 -56.87 -20.61 13.72
C GLU A 744 -56.20 -19.43 14.45
N GLU A 745 -55.57 -18.48 13.75
CA GLU A 745 -55.00 -17.25 14.33
C GLU A 745 -56.06 -16.19 14.74
N ASN A 746 -57.29 -16.25 14.22
CA ASN A 746 -58.38 -15.34 14.61
C ASN A 746 -59.29 -15.92 15.71
N ASP A 747 -59.31 -17.26 15.85
CA ASP A 747 -60.09 -17.97 16.86
C ASP A 747 -59.33 -18.16 18.20
N ALA A 748 -58.05 -17.74 18.27
CA ALA A 748 -57.14 -17.87 19.41
C ALA A 748 -56.83 -16.55 20.14
#